data_AF-A0A3P5XML6-F1
#
_entry.id   AF-A0A3P5XML6-F1
#
_cell.length_a   1.000
_cell.length_b   1.000
_cell.length_c   1.000
_cell.angle_alpha   90.00
_cell.angle_beta   90.00
_cell.angle_gamma   90.00
#
_symmetry.space_group_name_H-M   'P 1'
#
loop_
_entity.id
_entity.type
_entity.pdbx_description
1 polymer ?
#
loop_
_entity_poly.entity_id
_entity_poly.type
_entity_poly.pdbx_seq_one_letter_code
_entity_poly.pdbx_strand_id
1 'polypeptide(L)'
;MAERAGEQTGTEEPAAEAAAETAAEAAPTESRPPKRRAARARAAKAAAAAEAPGPGMKISKSGRVKSRRVPRSAYLPRPEASASAAEAAMRDEFFLPGRRVEGWFVHRSDVLIVTFDNTTSIGAYEPAQPWLMGRALKMEVSVLGLIAKRRDWYRNAESQEMIARLRDAGFFARFRRVVFIGTSMGGFAALTLSALVPGAAVVALSPQSTLAPDLAPFDQRYPKYARKLDWQDLPLRDAAETVAPASEVWLVYDPFTPEDRAHADRIGGDHVRRLHVNFLGHRLMRALRRTDLLNGLIEGLVRGTLDPAGARRLLRQRRGIEAWQTALLAAGEQAGHMMLTARAARRILALHPERRFARRTARSLERRLAAPVGKPRDPVGDSRRVIASHDLAPPFTGEILTLSEALVVPERDHDQPRASGVLHHDGRWCELSRVWIRARKTCPAPLLSPDEPIGDLPGTHLYAGHFRGHFGHFLVESTARLWALAHLDEKPDSILYLPYRGDVAGGARAIRSQRKFFELLGIDIPIRSLEFTHRVERLIVPELGFGWLERYAGSPAYRAFMQERLRGAAPAEGAEDLYISRARLNAARGGILGETVIEENLARLGYEIFHPEKHPLDVQIARYKAARRIVALDGSALHLAAYVLRPESRVAMILRRSLANVADYDLQFRSFCGVVPDVINVIRRDWVAGEATRPDFRSVGEIGFGALFDRLKALGYVPPDFRPDLPDEAAIRAMLDTFEDRRDQPFRALTPGERHGDEEE
;
A
#
# COMPACT_ATOMS: atom_id res chain seq x y z
N MET A 1 73.46 -26.13 8.64
CA MET A 1 73.82 -27.42 8.00
C MET A 1 74.41 -28.31 9.07
N ALA A 2 74.03 -29.60 9.15
CA ALA A 2 74.99 -30.71 9.18
C ALA A 2 74.34 -32.08 9.42
N GLU A 3 75.00 -33.07 8.82
CA GLU A 3 75.04 -34.51 9.12
C GLU A 3 75.53 -34.83 10.56
N ARG A 4 75.45 -36.13 10.95
CA ARG A 4 75.88 -36.82 12.21
C ARG A 4 74.77 -37.13 13.24
N ALA A 5 74.79 -38.40 13.68
CA ALA A 5 74.32 -39.06 14.92
C ALA A 5 72.86 -38.79 15.39
N GLY A 6 72.08 -39.74 15.90
CA GLY A 6 72.27 -41.15 16.26
C GLY A 6 70.96 -41.63 16.94
N GLU A 7 70.68 -42.92 16.76
CA GLU A 7 69.98 -43.86 17.66
C GLU A 7 68.66 -43.55 18.39
N GLN A 8 67.72 -44.52 18.24
CA GLN A 8 66.91 -45.24 19.25
C GLN A 8 66.02 -44.41 20.20
N THR A 9 64.77 -44.76 20.53
CA THR A 9 64.10 -46.04 20.83
C THR A 9 62.57 -45.84 20.76
N GLY A 10 61.84 -46.94 20.50
CA GLY A 10 60.53 -47.37 21.06
C GLY A 10 59.45 -46.33 21.44
N THR A 11 58.16 -46.55 21.24
CA THR A 11 57.38 -47.80 21.30
C THR A 11 55.91 -47.49 20.95
N GLU A 12 55.27 -48.44 20.26
CA GLU A 12 53.88 -48.95 20.44
C GLU A 12 52.64 -48.02 20.32
N GLU A 13 51.96 -48.12 19.17
CA GLU A 13 50.61 -48.72 18.92
C GLU A 13 49.67 -49.09 20.11
N PRO A 14 48.34 -49.38 19.92
CA PRO A 14 47.70 -50.06 18.77
C PRO A 14 46.37 -49.42 18.29
N ALA A 15 45.76 -49.68 17.12
CA ALA A 15 45.50 -50.87 16.30
C ALA A 15 44.44 -51.87 16.84
N ALA A 16 43.43 -52.10 15.98
CA ALA A 16 42.60 -53.31 15.78
C ALA A 16 41.66 -53.86 16.88
N GLU A 17 40.38 -54.08 16.53
CA GLU A 17 39.78 -55.44 16.32
C GLU A 17 38.28 -55.33 15.94
N ALA A 18 37.87 -55.98 14.83
CA ALA A 18 36.92 -57.12 14.73
C ALA A 18 35.44 -56.78 15.08
N ALA A 19 34.40 -57.21 14.37
CA ALA A 19 34.10 -58.38 13.55
C ALA A 19 33.01 -57.98 12.50
N ALA A 20 33.01 -58.42 11.24
CA ALA A 20 32.64 -59.74 10.72
C ALA A 20 31.22 -60.23 11.08
N GLU A 21 30.61 -60.92 10.13
CA GLU A 21 29.26 -61.53 10.06
C GLU A 21 28.15 -60.65 9.43
N THR A 22 27.52 -60.99 8.31
CA THR A 22 27.56 -62.16 7.43
C THR A 22 26.98 -61.75 6.06
N ALA A 23 27.64 -62.13 4.97
CA ALA A 23 27.14 -61.96 3.60
C ALA A 23 27.58 -63.15 2.74
N ALA A 24 26.61 -63.93 2.26
CA ALA A 24 26.58 -64.81 1.09
C ALA A 24 25.12 -65.33 1.07
N GLU A 25 24.31 -65.37 0.01
CA GLU A 25 24.39 -65.67 -1.42
C GLU A 25 23.06 -65.10 -2.04
N ALA A 26 22.75 -64.99 -3.33
CA ALA A 26 23.42 -64.98 -4.62
C ALA A 26 22.35 -64.56 -5.67
N ALA A 27 22.68 -63.65 -6.59
CA ALA A 27 22.21 -63.53 -7.99
C ALA A 27 20.68 -63.36 -8.33
N PRO A 28 20.29 -62.92 -9.56
CA PRO A 28 20.89 -61.89 -10.41
C PRO A 28 19.84 -60.93 -11.07
N THR A 29 20.38 -59.86 -11.69
CA THR A 29 19.93 -59.19 -12.93
C THR A 29 18.44 -58.86 -13.14
N GLU A 30 18.10 -57.55 -13.23
CA GLU A 30 17.69 -56.89 -14.48
C GLU A 30 17.21 -55.44 -14.26
N SER A 31 17.30 -54.67 -15.34
CA SER A 31 17.14 -53.23 -15.51
C SER A 31 15.91 -52.56 -14.90
N ARG A 32 16.10 -51.37 -14.30
CA ARG A 32 15.04 -50.43 -13.88
C ARG A 32 14.95 -49.23 -14.83
N PRO A 33 13.77 -48.86 -15.37
CA PRO A 33 13.50 -47.52 -15.86
C PRO A 33 12.70 -46.67 -14.86
N PRO A 34 12.73 -45.32 -14.94
CA PRO A 34 12.08 -44.43 -13.99
C PRO A 34 10.64 -44.07 -14.43
N LYS A 35 9.88 -43.47 -13.49
CA LYS A 35 8.62 -42.69 -13.63
C LYS A 35 7.32 -43.37 -13.15
N ARG A 36 7.09 -43.33 -11.83
CA ARG A 36 5.73 -43.32 -11.25
C ARG A 36 5.63 -42.35 -10.07
N ARG A 37 5.61 -41.04 -10.37
CA ARG A 37 5.15 -40.00 -9.43
C ARG A 37 4.33 -38.86 -10.07
N ALA A 38 4.09 -38.91 -11.38
CA ALA A 38 3.32 -37.88 -12.10
C ALA A 38 1.86 -38.27 -12.42
N ALA A 39 1.47 -39.55 -12.25
CA ALA A 39 0.13 -40.02 -12.66
C ALA A 39 -0.95 -39.85 -11.58
N ARG A 40 -0.61 -39.77 -10.28
CA ARG A 40 -1.60 -39.60 -9.20
C ARG A 40 -2.06 -38.14 -8.99
N ALA A 41 -1.32 -37.16 -9.50
CA ALA A 41 -1.66 -35.74 -9.39
C ALA A 41 -2.57 -35.22 -10.52
N ARG A 42 -2.71 -35.96 -11.63
CA ARG A 42 -3.59 -35.59 -12.75
C ARG A 42 -5.01 -36.14 -12.65
N ALA A 43 -5.23 -37.25 -11.92
CA ALA A 43 -6.56 -37.82 -11.74
C ALA A 43 -7.42 -37.07 -10.70
N ALA A 44 -6.82 -36.40 -9.70
CA ALA A 44 -7.55 -35.63 -8.70
C ALA A 44 -7.97 -34.22 -9.17
N LYS A 45 -7.47 -33.77 -10.33
CA LYS A 45 -7.74 -32.42 -10.88
C LYS A 45 -8.79 -32.41 -12.00
N ALA A 46 -9.21 -33.59 -12.47
CA ALA A 46 -10.20 -33.74 -13.54
C ALA A 46 -11.65 -33.97 -13.03
N ALA A 47 -11.85 -34.15 -11.72
CA ALA A 47 -13.18 -34.34 -11.12
C ALA A 47 -13.79 -33.06 -10.50
N ALA A 48 -13.14 -31.89 -10.68
CA ALA A 48 -13.61 -30.60 -10.15
C ALA A 48 -13.92 -29.57 -11.26
N ALA A 49 -14.15 -30.04 -12.48
CA ALA A 49 -14.43 -29.21 -13.65
C ALA A 49 -15.71 -29.69 -14.37
N ALA A 50 -16.84 -29.63 -13.67
CA ALA A 50 -18.16 -29.73 -14.27
C ALA A 50 -19.18 -29.03 -13.34
N GLU A 51 -19.33 -27.72 -13.52
CA GLU A 51 -20.56 -26.94 -13.27
C GLU A 51 -20.23 -25.45 -13.51
N ALA A 52 -20.76 -24.91 -14.60
CA ALA A 52 -20.62 -23.49 -14.95
C ALA A 52 -21.64 -22.63 -14.18
N PRO A 53 -21.32 -21.36 -13.87
CA PRO A 53 -22.37 -20.37 -13.63
C PRO A 53 -22.26 -19.14 -14.55
N GLY A 54 -23.44 -18.58 -14.87
CA GLY A 54 -23.71 -17.57 -15.90
C GLY A 54 -23.34 -16.11 -15.59
N PRO A 55 -23.91 -15.15 -16.35
CA PRO A 55 -23.31 -13.83 -16.59
C PRO A 55 -23.61 -12.84 -15.45
N GLY A 56 -22.58 -12.24 -14.87
CA GLY A 56 -22.76 -11.14 -13.90
C GLY A 56 -21.59 -10.90 -12.94
N MET A 57 -20.38 -10.62 -13.43
CA MET A 57 -19.18 -10.43 -12.60
C MET A 57 -18.45 -9.12 -12.94
N LYS A 58 -18.13 -8.29 -11.93
CA LYS A 58 -17.33 -7.05 -12.07
C LYS A 58 -16.08 -7.08 -11.17
N ILE A 59 -14.94 -6.63 -11.70
CA ILE A 59 -13.59 -6.74 -11.09
C ILE A 59 -13.27 -5.51 -10.23
N SER A 60 -12.51 -5.69 -9.12
CA SER A 60 -12.05 -4.58 -8.26
C SER A 60 -10.51 -4.50 -8.12
N LYS A 61 -10.02 -3.32 -7.72
CA LYS A 61 -8.63 -2.82 -7.88
C LYS A 61 -7.47 -3.60 -7.22
N SER A 62 -7.68 -4.71 -6.49
CA SER A 62 -6.60 -5.38 -5.73
C SER A 62 -6.17 -6.76 -6.25
N GLY A 63 -6.50 -7.13 -7.50
CA GLY A 63 -6.09 -8.43 -8.08
C GLY A 63 -6.68 -9.68 -7.39
N ARG A 64 -7.53 -9.50 -6.37
CA ARG A 64 -8.44 -10.55 -5.92
C ARG A 64 -9.71 -10.42 -6.74
N VAL A 65 -10.18 -11.54 -7.30
CA VAL A 65 -11.60 -11.70 -7.64
C VAL A 65 -12.37 -11.30 -6.38
N LYS A 66 -12.98 -10.10 -6.36
CA LYS A 66 -14.08 -9.88 -5.45
C LYS A 66 -15.19 -10.71 -6.08
N SER A 67 -15.37 -11.93 -5.60
CA SER A 67 -16.73 -12.43 -5.56
C SER A 67 -17.55 -11.28 -4.97
N ARG A 68 -18.63 -10.89 -5.63
CA ARG A 68 -19.70 -10.16 -4.93
C ARG A 68 -19.90 -10.99 -3.67
N ARG A 69 -19.49 -10.42 -2.53
CA ARG A 69 -19.26 -11.23 -1.33
C ARG A 69 -20.62 -11.82 -1.03
N VAL A 70 -20.82 -13.11 -1.35
CA VAL A 70 -22.11 -13.75 -1.18
C VAL A 70 -22.42 -13.53 0.30
N PRO A 71 -23.49 -12.77 0.61
CA PRO A 71 -23.81 -12.51 1.99
C PRO A 71 -23.96 -13.85 2.68
N ARG A 72 -23.44 -13.96 3.89
CA ARG A 72 -23.61 -15.19 4.66
C ARG A 72 -25.08 -15.29 5.08
N SER A 73 -25.58 -16.51 5.22
CA SER A 73 -26.88 -16.70 5.85
C SER A 73 -26.89 -16.05 7.24
N ALA A 74 -27.98 -15.35 7.56
CA ALA A 74 -28.22 -14.88 8.92
C ALA A 74 -28.21 -16.05 9.91
N TYR A 75 -27.84 -15.78 11.17
CA TYR A 75 -27.84 -16.83 12.21
C TYR A 75 -29.25 -17.23 12.63
N LEU A 76 -30.19 -16.29 12.52
CA LEU A 76 -31.60 -16.46 12.85
C LEU A 76 -32.45 -15.91 11.70
N PRO A 77 -33.67 -16.44 11.49
CA PRO A 77 -34.65 -15.81 10.62
C PRO A 77 -35.01 -14.41 11.15
N ARG A 78 -35.43 -13.52 10.25
CA ARG A 78 -35.90 -12.19 10.63
C ARG A 78 -37.21 -12.30 11.45
N PRO A 79 -37.30 -11.69 12.64
CA PRO A 79 -38.53 -11.63 13.40
C PRO A 79 -39.63 -10.91 12.64
N GLU A 80 -40.86 -11.09 13.09
CA GLU A 80 -42.01 -10.36 12.55
C GLU A 80 -41.85 -8.85 12.77
N ALA A 81 -42.34 -8.10 11.79
CA ALA A 81 -42.33 -6.64 11.85
C ALA A 81 -43.32 -6.16 12.92
N SER A 82 -42.88 -5.26 13.79
CA SER A 82 -43.75 -4.51 14.69
C SER A 82 -44.18 -3.21 14.03
N ALA A 83 -45.44 -2.81 14.20
CA ALA A 83 -45.98 -1.58 13.65
C ALA A 83 -45.55 -0.34 14.47
N SER A 84 -45.19 -0.52 15.74
CA SER A 84 -44.73 0.57 16.62
C SER A 84 -43.66 0.13 17.62
N ALA A 85 -42.96 1.11 18.21
CA ALA A 85 -42.03 0.85 19.30
C ALA A 85 -42.72 0.35 20.58
N ALA A 86 -43.96 0.79 20.85
CA ALA A 86 -44.75 0.33 21.99
C ALA A 86 -45.10 -1.16 21.87
N GLU A 87 -45.54 -1.59 20.67
CA GLU A 87 -45.77 -3.01 20.38
C GLU A 87 -44.47 -3.82 20.46
N ALA A 88 -43.38 -3.30 19.88
CA ALA A 88 -42.07 -3.94 19.93
C ALA A 88 -41.56 -4.12 21.36
N ALA A 89 -41.76 -3.14 22.24
CA ALA A 89 -41.27 -3.16 23.61
C ALA A 89 -41.82 -4.31 24.46
N MET A 90 -42.97 -4.89 24.07
CA MET A 90 -43.64 -5.99 24.76
C MET A 90 -43.26 -7.38 24.23
N ARG A 91 -42.47 -7.46 23.15
CA ARG A 91 -42.10 -8.74 22.51
C ARG A 91 -40.74 -9.25 22.99
N ASP A 92 -40.54 -10.55 22.87
CA ASP A 92 -39.23 -11.20 23.09
C ASP A 92 -38.35 -11.21 21.84
N GLU A 93 -38.94 -11.07 20.66
CA GLU A 93 -38.22 -10.85 19.41
C GLU A 93 -39.05 -9.86 18.55
N PHE A 94 -38.40 -8.91 17.89
CA PHE A 94 -39.10 -7.99 16.99
C PHE A 94 -38.20 -7.43 15.88
N PHE A 95 -38.84 -6.99 14.81
CA PHE A 95 -38.20 -6.22 13.74
C PHE A 95 -38.90 -4.86 13.57
N LEU A 96 -38.15 -3.77 13.60
CA LEU A 96 -38.62 -2.42 13.32
C LEU A 96 -38.09 -1.99 11.94
N PRO A 97 -38.94 -1.95 10.89
CA PRO A 97 -38.50 -1.51 9.59
C PRO A 97 -38.20 0.00 9.60
N GLY A 98 -37.21 0.40 8.82
CA GLY A 98 -36.90 1.81 8.59
C GLY A 98 -36.21 2.06 7.26
N ARG A 99 -36.14 3.32 6.83
CA ARG A 99 -35.63 3.72 5.50
C ARG A 99 -34.11 3.79 5.46
N ARG A 100 -33.46 4.16 6.56
CA ARG A 100 -32.00 4.30 6.72
C ARG A 100 -31.46 3.28 7.71
N VAL A 101 -32.20 2.97 8.77
CA VAL A 101 -31.83 2.00 9.80
C VAL A 101 -33.00 1.07 10.12
N GLU A 102 -32.71 -0.20 10.37
CA GLU A 102 -33.69 -1.19 10.82
C GLU A 102 -33.32 -1.65 12.23
N GLY A 103 -34.33 -1.83 13.09
CA GLY A 103 -34.17 -2.39 14.42
C GLY A 103 -34.44 -3.89 14.39
N TRP A 104 -33.57 -4.69 14.99
CA TRP A 104 -33.80 -6.13 15.17
C TRP A 104 -33.43 -6.51 16.59
N PHE A 105 -34.40 -7.03 17.33
CA PHE A 105 -34.22 -7.47 18.71
C PHE A 105 -34.43 -8.98 18.89
N VAL A 106 -33.62 -9.59 19.74
CA VAL A 106 -33.75 -10.96 20.21
C VAL A 106 -33.43 -11.02 21.71
N HIS A 107 -34.39 -11.49 22.52
CA HIS A 107 -34.26 -11.68 23.96
C HIS A 107 -33.58 -13.01 24.31
N ARG A 108 -32.58 -12.99 25.19
CA ARG A 108 -31.88 -14.18 25.73
C ARG A 108 -31.54 -14.06 27.22
N SER A 109 -31.39 -12.85 27.77
CA SER A 109 -31.05 -12.60 29.18
C SER A 109 -31.45 -11.18 29.65
N ASP A 110 -31.27 -10.90 30.93
CA ASP A 110 -31.40 -9.57 31.55
C ASP A 110 -30.26 -8.58 31.19
N VAL A 111 -29.23 -9.03 30.48
CA VAL A 111 -28.20 -8.18 29.86
C VAL A 111 -28.56 -7.95 28.38
N LEU A 112 -28.56 -6.69 27.96
CA LEU A 112 -28.79 -6.27 26.58
C LEU A 112 -27.54 -5.63 25.99
N ILE A 113 -27.15 -6.08 24.79
CA ILE A 113 -26.24 -5.33 23.93
C ILE A 113 -27.00 -4.57 22.84
N VAL A 114 -26.74 -3.28 22.72
CA VAL A 114 -27.20 -2.44 21.60
C VAL A 114 -26.03 -2.30 20.63
N THR A 115 -26.21 -2.84 19.42
CA THR A 115 -25.11 -3.04 18.46
C THR A 115 -25.31 -2.21 17.20
N PHE A 116 -24.20 -1.73 16.65
CA PHE A 116 -24.17 -0.89 15.46
C PHE A 116 -23.28 -1.51 14.38
N ASP A 117 -23.76 -1.49 13.15
CA ASP A 117 -22.97 -1.82 11.99
C ASP A 117 -21.75 -0.88 11.87
N ASN A 118 -20.68 -1.46 11.34
CA ASN A 118 -19.53 -0.72 10.85
C ASN A 118 -19.52 -0.75 9.31
N THR A 119 -18.64 0.03 8.70
CA THR A 119 -18.54 0.16 7.24
C THR A 119 -18.35 -1.17 6.49
N THR A 120 -17.89 -2.23 7.17
CA THR A 120 -17.63 -3.56 6.60
C THR A 120 -18.68 -4.62 6.92
N SER A 121 -19.60 -4.37 7.88
CA SER A 121 -20.68 -5.31 8.23
C SER A 121 -21.97 -5.06 7.46
N ILE A 122 -22.18 -3.82 6.97
CA ILE A 122 -23.30 -3.51 6.07
C ILE A 122 -23.25 -4.43 4.84
N GLY A 123 -24.34 -5.17 4.61
CA GLY A 123 -24.47 -6.14 3.52
C GLY A 123 -23.64 -7.41 3.70
N ALA A 124 -23.18 -7.73 4.91
CA ALA A 124 -22.39 -8.94 5.17
C ALA A 124 -23.23 -10.23 5.30
N TYR A 125 -24.53 -10.10 5.55
CA TYR A 125 -25.47 -11.21 5.73
C TYR A 125 -26.75 -11.00 4.92
N GLU A 126 -27.41 -12.10 4.53
CA GLU A 126 -28.73 -12.12 3.89
C GLU A 126 -29.62 -13.15 4.64
N PRO A 127 -30.79 -12.74 5.20
CA PRO A 127 -31.18 -11.34 5.39
C PRO A 127 -30.16 -10.57 6.24
N ALA A 128 -30.14 -9.24 6.12
CA ALA A 128 -29.33 -8.39 7.00
C ALA A 128 -29.69 -8.66 8.48
N GLN A 129 -28.71 -8.65 9.37
CA GLN A 129 -28.88 -9.01 10.78
C GLN A 129 -27.98 -8.13 11.68
N PRO A 130 -28.22 -8.08 13.00
CA PRO A 130 -27.40 -7.33 13.95
C PRO A 130 -25.92 -7.67 13.91
N TRP A 131 -25.08 -6.64 13.98
CA TRP A 131 -23.65 -6.81 14.21
C TRP A 131 -23.45 -7.50 15.58
N LEU A 132 -22.52 -8.45 15.66
CA LEU A 132 -22.31 -9.33 16.83
C LEU A 132 -23.43 -10.35 17.16
N MET A 133 -24.51 -10.48 16.38
CA MET A 133 -25.58 -11.48 16.63
C MET A 133 -25.03 -12.87 17.00
N GLY A 134 -24.18 -13.46 16.15
CA GLY A 134 -23.61 -14.79 16.43
C GLY A 134 -22.71 -14.88 17.66
N ARG A 135 -22.19 -13.75 18.20
CA ARG A 135 -21.50 -13.75 19.50
C ARG A 135 -22.49 -13.60 20.64
N ALA A 136 -23.49 -12.73 20.49
CA ALA A 136 -24.55 -12.54 21.49
C ALA A 136 -25.24 -13.88 21.79
N LEU A 137 -25.58 -14.65 20.75
CA LEU A 137 -26.16 -15.98 20.90
C LEU A 137 -25.24 -16.95 21.65
N LYS A 138 -23.93 -16.93 21.37
CA LYS A 138 -22.95 -17.79 22.08
C LYS A 138 -22.74 -17.39 23.54
N MET A 139 -22.88 -16.10 23.84
CA MET A 139 -22.83 -15.58 25.20
C MET A 139 -24.20 -15.66 25.89
N GLU A 140 -25.25 -16.11 25.21
CA GLU A 140 -26.62 -16.10 25.74
C GLU A 140 -27.05 -14.70 26.26
N VAL A 141 -26.67 -13.65 25.53
CA VAL A 141 -27.00 -12.24 25.86
C VAL A 141 -28.03 -11.69 24.88
N SER A 142 -29.00 -10.90 25.37
CA SER A 142 -30.00 -10.24 24.53
C SER A 142 -29.34 -9.22 23.60
N VAL A 143 -29.83 -9.10 22.36
CA VAL A 143 -29.25 -8.18 21.36
C VAL A 143 -30.31 -7.36 20.65
N LEU A 144 -30.13 -6.03 20.66
CA LEU A 144 -30.80 -5.08 19.78
C LEU A 144 -29.77 -4.58 18.76
N GLY A 145 -29.97 -4.87 17.48
CA GLY A 145 -29.14 -4.32 16.41
C GLY A 145 -29.82 -3.16 15.70
N LEU A 146 -29.08 -2.07 15.53
CA LEU A 146 -29.39 -1.00 14.59
C LEU A 146 -28.65 -1.29 13.28
N ILE A 147 -29.35 -1.93 12.36
CA ILE A 147 -28.84 -2.41 11.07
C ILE A 147 -28.86 -1.24 10.09
N ALA A 148 -27.68 -0.78 9.67
CA ALA A 148 -27.57 0.38 8.80
C ALA A 148 -27.70 -0.03 7.32
N LYS A 149 -28.53 0.68 6.55
CA LYS A 149 -28.64 0.45 5.09
C LYS A 149 -27.50 1.08 4.30
N ARG A 150 -26.79 2.04 4.89
CA ARG A 150 -25.66 2.74 4.28
C ARG A 150 -24.65 3.24 5.30
N ARG A 151 -23.49 3.68 4.81
CA ARG A 151 -22.40 4.23 5.62
C ARG A 151 -22.63 5.71 5.92
N ASP A 152 -23.73 6.03 6.59
CA ASP A 152 -24.07 7.41 6.96
C ASP A 152 -23.69 7.75 8.41
N TRP A 153 -22.87 6.92 9.06
CA TRP A 153 -22.37 7.14 10.42
C TRP A 153 -23.47 7.35 11.46
N TYR A 154 -24.68 6.86 11.20
CA TYR A 154 -25.86 7.12 12.03
C TYR A 154 -26.15 8.62 12.19
N ARG A 155 -25.63 9.46 11.27
CA ARG A 155 -25.99 10.87 11.10
C ARG A 155 -27.30 10.96 10.33
N ASN A 156 -28.36 10.48 10.97
CA ASN A 156 -29.74 10.56 10.50
C ASN A 156 -30.70 10.58 11.70
N ALA A 157 -31.82 11.31 11.57
CA ALA A 157 -32.82 11.44 12.64
C ALA A 157 -33.46 10.10 13.01
N GLU A 158 -33.72 9.23 12.03
CA GLU A 158 -34.38 7.92 12.22
C GLU A 158 -33.65 7.03 13.26
N SER A 159 -32.31 7.05 13.30
CA SER A 159 -31.54 6.29 14.29
C SER A 159 -31.74 6.80 15.71
N GLN A 160 -31.85 8.11 15.88
CA GLN A 160 -32.08 8.76 17.17
C GLN A 160 -33.52 8.54 17.63
N GLU A 161 -34.47 8.75 16.73
CA GLU A 161 -35.91 8.55 16.97
C GLU A 161 -36.23 7.10 17.35
N MET A 162 -35.61 6.11 16.69
CA MET A 162 -35.84 4.70 16.99
C MET A 162 -35.45 4.36 18.43
N ILE A 163 -34.28 4.80 18.89
CA ILE A 163 -33.82 4.57 20.26
C ILE A 163 -34.68 5.35 21.25
N ALA A 164 -35.00 6.62 20.96
CA ALA A 164 -35.86 7.43 21.82
C ALA A 164 -37.25 6.80 21.99
N ARG A 165 -37.90 6.36 20.90
CA ARG A 165 -39.22 5.70 20.96
C ARG A 165 -39.18 4.38 21.72
N LEU A 166 -38.12 3.58 21.58
CA LEU A 166 -37.94 2.36 22.38
C LEU A 166 -37.74 2.68 23.86
N ARG A 167 -36.98 3.72 24.20
CA ARG A 167 -36.86 4.21 25.58
C ARG A 167 -38.21 4.63 26.13
N ASP A 168 -38.94 5.49 25.40
CA ASP A 168 -40.21 6.05 25.84
C ASP A 168 -41.28 4.95 26.01
N ALA A 169 -41.16 3.86 25.24
CA ALA A 169 -41.97 2.64 25.39
C ALA A 169 -41.52 1.72 26.54
N GLY A 170 -40.50 2.09 27.33
CA GLY A 170 -40.02 1.30 28.47
C GLY A 170 -39.17 0.08 28.11
N PHE A 171 -38.79 -0.10 26.83
CA PHE A 171 -38.07 -1.29 26.37
C PHE A 171 -36.76 -1.53 27.14
N PHE A 172 -35.95 -0.49 27.33
CA PHE A 172 -34.64 -0.61 27.99
C PHE A 172 -34.75 -0.89 29.49
N ALA A 173 -35.87 -0.52 30.14
CA ALA A 173 -36.08 -0.74 31.57
C ALA A 173 -36.23 -2.22 31.95
N ARG A 174 -36.48 -3.09 30.96
CA ARG A 174 -36.58 -4.56 31.14
C ARG A 174 -35.23 -5.21 31.46
N PHE A 175 -34.11 -4.52 31.24
CA PHE A 175 -32.78 -5.11 31.32
C PHE A 175 -32.03 -4.56 32.54
N ARG A 176 -31.41 -5.46 33.31
CA ARG A 176 -30.53 -5.09 34.42
C ARG A 176 -29.30 -4.31 33.95
N ARG A 177 -28.80 -4.61 32.75
CA ARG A 177 -27.64 -3.92 32.16
C ARG A 177 -27.83 -3.74 30.66
N VAL A 178 -27.77 -2.49 30.21
CA VAL A 178 -27.76 -2.12 28.78
C VAL A 178 -26.36 -1.68 28.39
N VAL A 179 -25.80 -2.28 27.35
CA VAL A 179 -24.45 -1.96 26.85
C VAL A 179 -24.49 -1.58 25.38
N PHE A 180 -24.16 -0.33 25.07
CA PHE A 180 -23.96 0.13 23.71
C PHE A 180 -22.57 -0.29 23.24
N ILE A 181 -22.48 -1.05 22.15
CA ILE A 181 -21.21 -1.61 21.67
C ILE A 181 -21.03 -1.43 20.17
N GLY A 182 -19.84 -0.99 19.78
CA GLY A 182 -19.55 -0.68 18.39
C GLY A 182 -18.06 -0.59 18.08
N THR A 183 -17.73 -0.56 16.78
CA THR A 183 -16.35 -0.32 16.31
C THR A 183 -16.29 0.71 15.19
N SER A 184 -15.29 1.61 15.24
CA SER A 184 -15.13 2.73 14.28
C SER A 184 -16.45 3.50 14.12
N MET A 185 -17.09 3.46 12.94
CA MET A 185 -18.40 4.05 12.68
C MET A 185 -19.47 3.61 13.69
N GLY A 186 -19.52 2.33 14.03
CA GLY A 186 -20.45 1.83 15.04
C GLY A 186 -20.02 2.23 16.47
N GLY A 187 -18.73 2.45 16.70
CA GLY A 187 -18.20 2.94 17.97
C GLY A 187 -18.57 4.40 18.23
N PHE A 188 -18.52 5.23 17.18
CA PHE A 188 -19.09 6.58 17.19
C PHE A 188 -20.57 6.54 17.57
N ALA A 189 -21.37 5.71 16.89
CA ALA A 189 -22.80 5.57 17.19
C ALA A 189 -23.07 5.07 18.61
N ALA A 190 -22.27 4.11 19.11
CA ALA A 190 -22.38 3.63 20.48
C ALA A 190 -22.10 4.73 21.52
N LEU A 191 -21.13 5.60 21.27
CA LEU A 191 -20.78 6.73 22.16
C LEU A 191 -21.81 7.87 22.11
N THR A 192 -22.40 8.13 20.95
CA THR A 192 -23.32 9.26 20.78
C THR A 192 -24.75 8.91 21.13
N LEU A 193 -25.24 7.77 20.65
CA LEU A 193 -26.62 7.36 20.84
C LEU A 193 -26.89 6.78 22.24
N SER A 194 -25.86 6.39 23.00
CA SER A 194 -26.04 5.99 24.41
C SER A 194 -26.60 7.12 25.27
N ALA A 195 -26.41 8.39 24.89
CA ALA A 195 -26.99 9.54 25.58
C ALA A 195 -28.53 9.47 25.67
N LEU A 196 -29.15 8.79 24.70
CA LEU A 196 -30.60 8.60 24.68
C LEU A 196 -31.08 7.58 25.70
N VAL A 197 -30.20 6.79 26.31
CA VAL A 197 -30.51 5.80 27.35
C VAL A 197 -29.56 6.03 28.54
N PRO A 198 -29.82 7.05 29.38
CA PRO A 198 -29.00 7.36 30.54
C PRO A 198 -28.80 6.15 31.45
N GLY A 199 -27.58 6.00 32.01
CA GLY A 199 -27.20 4.85 32.83
C GLY A 199 -26.74 3.62 32.03
N ALA A 200 -26.84 3.60 30.70
CA ALA A 200 -26.25 2.55 29.88
C ALA A 200 -24.72 2.56 29.96
N ALA A 201 -24.08 1.39 29.84
CA ALA A 201 -22.64 1.27 29.66
C ALA A 201 -22.28 1.34 28.18
N VAL A 202 -21.05 1.72 27.85
CA VAL A 202 -20.56 1.84 26.48
C VAL A 202 -19.24 1.08 26.30
N VAL A 203 -19.13 0.30 25.23
CA VAL A 203 -17.89 -0.36 24.80
C VAL A 203 -17.58 0.08 23.37
N ALA A 204 -16.60 0.96 23.22
CA ALA A 204 -16.23 1.57 21.95
C ALA A 204 -14.85 1.10 21.48
N LEU A 205 -14.81 0.40 20.35
CA LEU A 205 -13.59 -0.23 19.81
C LEU A 205 -13.02 0.59 18.64
N SER A 206 -11.85 1.21 18.82
CA SER A 206 -11.23 2.16 17.91
C SER A 206 -12.25 3.20 17.38
N PRO A 207 -12.97 3.91 18.27
CA PRO A 207 -14.02 4.84 17.85
C PRO A 207 -13.44 6.12 17.27
N GLN A 208 -14.22 6.76 16.41
CA GLN A 208 -14.13 8.20 16.20
C GLN A 208 -15.03 8.90 17.22
N SER A 209 -14.58 10.03 17.78
CA SER A 209 -15.43 10.87 18.64
C SER A 209 -16.41 11.71 17.82
N THR A 210 -15.99 12.17 16.64
CA THR A 210 -16.77 12.93 15.66
C THR A 210 -16.02 12.93 14.32
N LEU A 211 -16.69 13.25 13.21
CA LEU A 211 -16.02 13.62 11.95
C LEU A 211 -16.32 15.07 11.54
N ALA A 212 -16.90 15.87 12.43
CA ALA A 212 -17.15 17.28 12.19
C ALA A 212 -15.81 18.00 11.94
N PRO A 213 -15.61 18.66 10.78
CA PRO A 213 -14.32 19.26 10.42
C PRO A 213 -13.80 20.32 11.41
N ASP A 214 -14.71 21.04 12.07
CA ASP A 214 -14.43 22.04 13.11
C ASP A 214 -13.88 21.43 14.40
N LEU A 215 -14.24 20.17 14.69
CA LEU A 215 -13.86 19.49 15.92
C LEU A 215 -12.71 18.49 15.72
N ALA A 216 -12.68 17.78 14.59
CA ALA A 216 -11.69 16.76 14.29
C ALA A 216 -10.88 17.05 13.01
N PRO A 217 -10.24 18.23 12.86
CA PRO A 217 -9.42 18.54 11.69
C PRO A 217 -8.20 17.60 11.55
N PHE A 218 -7.82 16.93 12.65
CA PHE A 218 -6.71 15.98 12.72
C PHE A 218 -7.01 14.61 12.05
N ASP A 219 -8.28 14.22 11.84
CA ASP A 219 -8.62 12.94 11.23
C ASP A 219 -9.04 13.10 9.75
N GLN A 220 -8.07 12.94 8.86
CA GLN A 220 -8.27 13.00 7.40
C GLN A 220 -8.60 11.64 6.77
N ARG A 221 -8.93 10.60 7.55
CA ARG A 221 -9.21 9.25 7.02
C ARG A 221 -10.58 9.16 6.34
N TYR A 222 -11.51 10.05 6.68
CA TYR A 222 -12.91 9.99 6.26
C TYR A 222 -13.45 11.29 5.60
N PRO A 223 -12.71 11.94 4.68
CA PRO A 223 -13.05 13.28 4.16
C PRO A 223 -14.35 13.31 3.35
N LYS A 224 -14.79 12.16 2.83
CA LYS A 224 -16.11 12.01 2.19
C LYS A 224 -17.25 12.18 3.19
N TYR A 225 -17.15 11.54 4.34
CA TYR A 225 -18.21 11.52 5.35
C TYR A 225 -18.23 12.79 6.19
N ALA A 226 -17.05 13.37 6.46
CA ALA A 226 -16.91 14.68 7.08
C ALA A 226 -17.61 15.80 6.27
N ARG A 227 -17.59 15.71 4.93
CA ARG A 227 -18.21 16.71 4.04
C ARG A 227 -19.69 16.48 3.72
N LYS A 228 -20.11 15.22 3.54
CA LYS A 228 -21.44 14.88 2.99
C LYS A 228 -22.53 14.68 4.02
N LEU A 229 -22.16 14.43 5.27
CA LEU A 229 -23.12 14.17 6.34
C LEU A 229 -23.35 15.46 7.11
N ASP A 230 -24.54 15.59 7.69
CA ASP A 230 -24.87 16.70 8.54
C ASP A 230 -24.14 16.55 9.90
N TRP A 231 -23.18 17.44 10.13
CA TRP A 231 -22.43 17.57 11.38
C TRP A 231 -22.74 18.88 12.10
N GLN A 232 -23.66 19.71 11.61
CA GLN A 232 -23.94 21.02 12.22
C GLN A 232 -25.34 21.04 12.85
N ASP A 233 -26.37 20.64 12.09
CA ASP A 233 -27.76 20.84 12.49
C ASP A 233 -28.32 19.63 13.27
N LEU A 234 -27.88 18.41 12.92
CA LEU A 234 -28.37 17.21 13.57
C LEU A 234 -27.71 17.01 14.97
N PRO A 235 -28.48 16.75 16.05
CA PRO A 235 -27.92 16.61 17.40
C PRO A 235 -27.06 15.34 17.56
N LEU A 236 -26.40 15.21 18.72
CA LEU A 236 -25.52 14.08 19.05
C LEU A 236 -24.33 13.93 18.08
N ARG A 237 -23.72 15.05 17.70
CA ARG A 237 -22.62 15.11 16.71
C ARG A 237 -21.24 14.77 17.26
N ASP A 238 -21.06 14.86 18.58
CA ASP A 238 -19.77 14.73 19.23
C ASP A 238 -19.85 13.86 20.49
N ALA A 239 -19.11 12.75 20.48
CA ALA A 239 -19.01 11.82 21.59
C ALA A 239 -18.50 12.47 22.88
N ALA A 240 -17.67 13.52 22.78
CA ALA A 240 -17.14 14.22 23.94
C ALA A 240 -18.26 14.88 24.79
N GLU A 241 -19.34 15.32 24.14
CA GLU A 241 -20.50 15.95 24.79
C GLU A 241 -21.54 14.91 25.23
N THR A 242 -21.74 13.86 24.44
CA THR A 242 -22.86 12.93 24.62
C THR A 242 -22.60 11.82 25.62
N VAL A 243 -21.34 11.54 25.98
CA VAL A 243 -21.02 10.34 26.77
C VAL A 243 -21.23 10.51 28.29
N ALA A 244 -21.48 11.74 28.75
CA ALA A 244 -21.62 12.05 30.17
C ALA A 244 -22.71 11.23 30.91
N PRO A 245 -23.90 10.95 30.33
CA PRO A 245 -24.94 10.17 31.01
C PRO A 245 -24.68 8.66 31.09
N ALA A 246 -23.62 8.15 30.47
CA ALA A 246 -23.29 6.72 30.53
C ALA A 246 -22.82 6.34 31.95
N SER A 247 -23.17 5.14 32.41
CA SER A 247 -22.69 4.63 33.72
C SER A 247 -21.21 4.24 33.69
N GLU A 248 -20.72 3.80 32.53
CA GLU A 248 -19.34 3.35 32.32
C GLU A 248 -19.00 3.40 30.83
N VAL A 249 -17.78 3.81 30.49
CA VAL A 249 -17.30 3.85 29.10
C VAL A 249 -15.97 3.14 28.99
N TRP A 250 -15.88 2.13 28.12
CA TRP A 250 -14.64 1.46 27.75
C TRP A 250 -14.18 1.90 26.37
N LEU A 251 -13.10 2.69 26.32
CA LEU A 251 -12.42 3.07 25.10
C LEU A 251 -11.29 2.10 24.82
N VAL A 252 -11.45 1.24 23.81
CA VAL A 252 -10.43 0.25 23.42
C VAL A 252 -9.77 0.70 22.12
N TYR A 253 -8.53 1.18 22.18
CA TYR A 253 -7.86 1.77 21.01
C TYR A 253 -6.34 1.58 21.03
N ASP A 254 -5.70 1.74 19.87
CA ASP A 254 -4.24 1.67 19.75
C ASP A 254 -3.64 3.08 19.85
N PRO A 255 -2.93 3.43 20.94
CA PRO A 255 -2.37 4.77 21.12
C PRO A 255 -1.23 5.09 20.13
N PHE A 256 -0.71 4.09 19.41
CA PHE A 256 0.27 4.30 18.34
C PHE A 256 -0.36 4.64 16.99
N THR A 257 -1.70 4.68 16.90
CA THR A 257 -2.42 5.29 15.78
C THR A 257 -2.79 6.72 16.18
N PRO A 258 -2.10 7.76 15.66
CA PRO A 258 -2.26 9.14 16.14
C PRO A 258 -3.72 9.63 16.14
N GLU A 259 -4.48 9.28 15.10
CA GLU A 259 -5.89 9.68 14.97
C GLU A 259 -6.79 8.97 16.00
N ASP A 260 -6.53 7.70 16.30
CA ASP A 260 -7.28 6.97 17.33
C ASP A 260 -6.98 7.53 18.73
N ARG A 261 -5.72 7.90 18.99
CA ARG A 261 -5.32 8.58 20.22
C ARG A 261 -6.02 9.93 20.34
N ALA A 262 -5.95 10.77 19.31
CA ALA A 262 -6.57 12.09 19.33
C ALA A 262 -8.09 12.05 19.53
N HIS A 263 -8.79 11.05 18.96
CA HIS A 263 -10.21 10.83 19.27
C HIS A 263 -10.47 10.37 20.71
N ALA A 264 -9.64 9.47 21.24
CA ALA A 264 -9.79 9.00 22.62
C ALA A 264 -9.47 10.08 23.67
N ASP A 265 -8.54 10.98 23.35
CA ASP A 265 -8.13 12.09 24.23
C ASP A 265 -9.25 13.14 24.38
N ARG A 266 -10.12 13.29 23.38
CA ARG A 266 -11.31 14.15 23.45
C ARG A 266 -12.37 13.65 24.44
N ILE A 267 -12.36 12.36 24.77
CA ILE A 267 -13.38 11.73 25.59
C ILE A 267 -12.85 11.60 27.02
N GLY A 268 -13.48 12.29 27.96
CA GLY A 268 -13.09 12.36 29.38
C GLY A 268 -14.24 12.09 30.34
N GLY A 269 -13.92 11.99 31.63
CA GLY A 269 -14.85 11.68 32.73
C GLY A 269 -14.35 10.54 33.62
N ASP A 270 -14.72 10.54 34.89
CA ASP A 270 -14.28 9.54 35.88
C ASP A 270 -14.79 8.12 35.56
N HIS A 271 -15.90 8.03 34.82
CA HIS A 271 -16.50 6.79 34.33
C HIS A 271 -15.84 6.26 33.04
N VAL A 272 -14.86 6.98 32.48
CA VAL A 272 -14.17 6.60 31.23
C VAL A 272 -12.90 5.81 31.50
N ARG A 273 -12.89 4.55 31.07
CA ARG A 273 -11.76 3.62 31.17
C ARG A 273 -11.08 3.44 29.81
N ARG A 274 -9.78 3.71 29.77
CA ARG A 274 -8.94 3.54 28.56
C ARG A 274 -8.22 2.20 28.58
N LEU A 275 -8.43 1.40 27.53
CA LEU A 275 -7.79 0.11 27.34
C LEU A 275 -6.92 0.11 26.08
N HIS A 276 -5.60 0.22 26.26
CA HIS A 276 -4.67 0.32 25.15
C HIS A 276 -4.37 -1.04 24.52
N VAL A 277 -4.60 -1.14 23.21
CA VAL A 277 -4.34 -2.32 22.37
C VAL A 277 -3.12 -2.12 21.48
N ASN A 278 -2.02 -1.66 22.08
CA ASN A 278 -0.76 -1.28 21.42
C ASN A 278 -0.39 -2.22 20.25
N PHE A 279 -0.10 -1.64 19.08
CA PHE A 279 0.36 -2.31 17.85
C PHE A 279 -0.65 -3.25 17.18
N LEU A 280 -1.95 -3.13 17.49
CA LEU A 280 -3.02 -3.83 16.76
C LEU A 280 -3.67 -2.94 15.67
N GLY A 281 -3.35 -1.64 15.68
CA GLY A 281 -3.86 -0.62 14.77
C GLY A 281 -5.37 -0.42 14.82
N HIS A 282 -5.87 0.46 13.96
CA HIS A 282 -7.30 0.80 13.88
C HIS A 282 -8.23 -0.40 13.57
N ARG A 283 -7.72 -1.45 12.92
CA ARG A 283 -8.52 -2.64 12.52
C ARG A 283 -8.46 -3.75 13.56
N LEU A 284 -8.52 -3.39 14.84
CA LEU A 284 -8.49 -4.29 16.00
C LEU A 284 -9.40 -5.53 15.82
N MET A 285 -10.67 -5.32 15.46
CA MET A 285 -11.65 -6.39 15.28
C MET A 285 -11.29 -7.40 14.18
N ARG A 286 -10.46 -7.01 13.20
CA ARG A 286 -9.93 -7.94 12.19
C ARG A 286 -8.74 -8.71 12.72
N ALA A 287 -7.86 -8.04 13.47
CA ALA A 287 -6.67 -8.66 14.05
C ALA A 287 -7.03 -9.75 15.07
N LEU A 288 -8.11 -9.56 15.84
CA LEU A 288 -8.50 -10.45 16.94
C LEU A 288 -9.66 -11.41 16.61
N ARG A 289 -10.15 -11.43 15.36
CA ARG A 289 -11.42 -12.12 15.00
C ARG A 289 -11.44 -13.62 15.35
N ARG A 290 -10.27 -14.27 15.32
CA ARG A 290 -10.08 -15.73 15.48
C ARG A 290 -9.37 -16.10 16.78
N THR A 291 -9.35 -15.21 17.76
CA THR A 291 -8.67 -15.44 19.03
C THR A 291 -9.66 -15.40 20.17
N ASP A 292 -9.52 -16.30 21.14
CA ASP A 292 -10.34 -16.31 22.36
C ASP A 292 -10.20 -15.01 23.16
N LEU A 293 -9.08 -14.30 23.00
CA LEU A 293 -8.87 -12.95 23.49
C LEU A 293 -10.05 -12.00 23.21
N LEU A 294 -10.59 -12.02 21.97
CA LEU A 294 -11.68 -11.11 21.62
C LEU A 294 -13.01 -11.51 22.25
N ASN A 295 -13.24 -12.83 22.36
CA ASN A 295 -14.44 -13.37 22.99
C ASN A 295 -14.46 -13.01 24.47
N GLY A 296 -13.39 -13.35 25.21
CA GLY A 296 -13.29 -13.05 26.63
C GLY A 296 -13.32 -11.54 26.93
N LEU A 297 -12.79 -10.72 26.02
CA LEU A 297 -12.81 -9.26 26.18
C LEU A 297 -14.24 -8.73 26.01
N ILE A 298 -14.92 -9.08 24.90
CA ILE A 298 -16.29 -8.62 24.66
C ILE A 298 -17.22 -9.13 25.75
N GLU A 299 -17.16 -10.42 26.07
CA GLU A 299 -18.04 -11.02 27.07
C GLU A 299 -17.84 -10.37 28.45
N GLY A 300 -16.60 -10.24 28.91
CA GLY A 300 -16.31 -9.65 30.21
C GLY A 300 -16.75 -8.19 30.32
N LEU A 301 -16.59 -7.41 29.25
CA LEU A 301 -17.05 -6.01 29.21
C LEU A 301 -18.58 -5.90 29.14
N VAL A 302 -19.23 -6.75 28.34
CA VAL A 302 -20.69 -6.78 28.20
C VAL A 302 -21.36 -7.18 29.52
N ARG A 303 -20.88 -8.23 30.18
CA ARG A 303 -21.42 -8.68 31.47
C ARG A 303 -21.04 -7.79 32.65
N GLY A 304 -20.04 -6.90 32.48
CA GLY A 304 -19.51 -6.07 33.57
C GLY A 304 -18.65 -6.85 34.57
N THR A 305 -18.08 -7.99 34.16
CA THR A 305 -17.23 -8.83 35.02
C THR A 305 -15.74 -8.52 34.89
N LEU A 306 -15.36 -7.66 33.93
CA LEU A 306 -13.96 -7.35 33.62
C LEU A 306 -13.56 -5.98 34.17
N ASP A 307 -12.57 -5.97 35.08
CA ASP A 307 -11.95 -4.76 35.58
C ASP A 307 -10.73 -4.34 34.73
N PRO A 308 -10.17 -3.12 34.90
CA PRO A 308 -9.00 -2.69 34.14
C PRO A 308 -7.77 -3.60 34.25
N ALA A 309 -7.53 -4.20 35.41
CA ALA A 309 -6.42 -5.12 35.58
C ALA A 309 -6.66 -6.44 34.83
N GLY A 310 -7.87 -7.00 34.92
CA GLY A 310 -8.32 -8.18 34.17
C GLY A 310 -8.25 -7.99 32.67
N ALA A 311 -8.74 -6.85 32.16
CA ALA A 311 -8.66 -6.52 30.75
C ALA A 311 -7.19 -6.45 30.26
N ARG A 312 -6.30 -5.82 31.02
CA ARG A 312 -4.86 -5.77 30.71
C ARG A 312 -4.20 -7.15 30.76
N ARG A 313 -4.55 -8.00 31.72
CA ARG A 313 -4.06 -9.39 31.79
C ARG A 313 -4.50 -10.18 30.57
N LEU A 314 -5.79 -10.13 30.23
CA LEU A 314 -6.35 -10.79 29.06
C LEU A 314 -5.61 -10.34 27.80
N LEU A 315 -5.43 -9.03 27.60
CA LEU A 315 -4.71 -8.47 26.45
C LEU A 315 -3.27 -8.97 26.28
N ARG A 316 -2.60 -9.52 27.32
CA ARG A 316 -1.24 -10.08 27.16
C ARG A 316 -1.23 -11.27 26.20
N GLN A 317 -2.35 -11.98 26.01
CA GLN A 317 -2.48 -13.07 25.03
C GLN A 317 -2.17 -12.62 23.60
N ARG A 318 -2.30 -11.32 23.28
CA ARG A 318 -1.91 -10.77 21.97
C ARG A 318 -0.45 -11.03 21.59
N ARG A 319 0.41 -11.27 22.59
CA ARG A 319 1.83 -11.58 22.39
C ARG A 319 2.06 -12.85 21.56
N GLY A 320 1.09 -13.75 21.51
CA GLY A 320 1.11 -14.94 20.63
C GLY A 320 0.61 -14.69 19.20
N ILE A 321 0.10 -13.49 18.90
CA ILE A 321 -0.46 -13.17 17.58
C ILE A 321 0.65 -12.70 16.65
N GLU A 322 0.88 -13.43 15.56
CA GLU A 322 1.93 -13.13 14.56
C GLU A 322 1.85 -11.71 14.00
N ALA A 323 0.64 -11.25 13.66
CA ALA A 323 0.43 -9.90 13.12
C ALA A 323 0.87 -8.82 14.11
N TRP A 324 0.61 -9.04 15.41
CA TRP A 324 1.04 -8.14 16.48
C TRP A 324 2.55 -8.17 16.66
N GLN A 325 3.15 -9.36 16.69
CA GLN A 325 4.60 -9.54 16.79
C GLN A 325 5.34 -8.81 15.66
N THR A 326 4.85 -8.93 14.43
CA THR A 326 5.41 -8.24 13.25
C THR A 326 5.31 -6.73 13.39
N ALA A 327 4.15 -6.22 13.84
CA ALA A 327 3.94 -4.78 14.06
C ALA A 327 4.84 -4.23 15.17
N LEU A 328 4.99 -4.96 16.28
CA LEU A 328 5.89 -4.59 17.38
C LEU A 328 7.34 -4.46 16.90
N LEU A 329 7.86 -5.46 16.19
CA LEU A 329 9.24 -5.41 15.70
C LEU A 329 9.44 -4.26 14.71
N ALA A 330 8.51 -4.08 13.77
CA ALA A 330 8.58 -2.97 12.83
C ALA A 330 8.56 -1.60 13.52
N ALA A 331 7.75 -1.42 14.56
CA ALA A 331 7.70 -0.18 15.34
C ALA A 331 9.03 0.06 16.08
N GLY A 332 9.62 -0.99 16.66
CA GLY A 332 10.93 -0.89 17.32
C GLY A 332 12.07 -0.53 16.36
N GLU A 333 12.08 -1.08 15.14
CA GLU A 333 13.05 -0.69 14.10
C GLU A 333 12.84 0.77 13.66
N GLN A 334 11.59 1.20 13.46
CA GLN A 334 11.27 2.57 13.06
C GLN A 334 11.69 3.59 14.13
N ALA A 335 11.52 3.25 15.41
CA ALA A 335 11.92 4.10 16.52
C ALA A 335 13.44 4.08 16.82
N GLY A 336 14.27 3.43 15.99
CA GLY A 336 15.71 3.36 16.21
C GLY A 336 16.15 2.41 17.34
N HIS A 337 15.21 1.71 18.00
CA HIS A 337 15.47 0.86 19.16
C HIS A 337 15.98 -0.53 18.76
N MET A 338 17.10 -0.59 18.05
CA MET A 338 17.64 -1.81 17.42
C MET A 338 17.92 -2.91 18.45
N MET A 339 18.53 -2.57 19.59
CA MET A 339 18.84 -3.54 20.66
C MET A 339 17.57 -4.13 21.31
N LEU A 340 16.60 -3.28 21.64
CA LEU A 340 15.31 -3.73 22.20
C LEU A 340 14.55 -4.61 21.19
N THR A 341 14.60 -4.24 19.91
CA THR A 341 13.95 -4.99 18.84
C THR A 341 14.60 -6.35 18.62
N ALA A 342 15.94 -6.43 18.66
CA ALA A 342 16.65 -7.70 18.60
C ALA A 342 16.29 -8.61 19.78
N ARG A 343 16.25 -8.06 21.01
CA ARG A 343 15.82 -8.81 22.20
C ARG A 343 14.37 -9.29 22.11
N ALA A 344 13.46 -8.45 21.62
CA ALA A 344 12.07 -8.83 21.38
C ALA A 344 11.95 -9.94 20.34
N ALA A 345 12.70 -9.85 19.23
CA ALA A 345 12.73 -10.87 18.20
C ALA A 345 13.25 -12.22 18.72
N ARG A 346 14.31 -12.22 19.55
CA ARG A 346 14.79 -13.42 20.26
C ARG A 346 13.72 -14.02 21.16
N ARG A 347 13.04 -13.19 21.96
CA ARG A 347 11.99 -13.68 22.86
C ARG A 347 10.82 -14.29 22.09
N ILE A 348 10.41 -13.68 20.98
CA ILE A 348 9.39 -14.23 20.08
C ILE A 348 9.86 -15.58 19.53
N LEU A 349 11.10 -15.68 19.06
CA LEU A 349 11.65 -16.92 18.51
C LEU A 349 11.78 -18.03 19.57
N ALA A 350 12.11 -17.69 20.82
CA ALA A 350 12.18 -18.64 21.92
C ALA A 350 10.79 -19.22 22.28
N LEU A 351 9.73 -18.41 22.18
CA LEU A 351 8.35 -18.86 22.42
C LEU A 351 7.72 -19.52 21.20
N HIS A 352 8.15 -19.14 20.00
CA HIS A 352 7.59 -19.56 18.72
C HIS A 352 8.72 -19.82 17.70
N PRO A 353 9.40 -20.98 17.79
CA PRO A 353 10.57 -21.28 16.95
C PRO A 353 10.28 -21.30 15.44
N GLU A 354 9.02 -21.50 15.05
CA GLU A 354 8.54 -21.54 13.66
C GLU A 354 8.48 -20.15 12.99
N ARG A 355 8.57 -19.05 13.75
CA ARG A 355 8.44 -17.67 13.25
C ARG A 355 9.67 -17.20 12.49
N ARG A 356 9.72 -17.55 11.19
CA ARG A 356 10.81 -17.19 10.28
C ARG A 356 11.09 -15.68 10.21
N PHE A 357 10.07 -14.82 10.34
CA PHE A 357 10.28 -13.37 10.35
C PHE A 357 11.09 -12.93 11.57
N ALA A 358 10.77 -13.42 12.78
CA ALA A 358 11.49 -13.09 14.00
C ALA A 358 12.95 -13.54 13.93
N ARG A 359 13.21 -14.75 13.39
CA ARG A 359 14.56 -15.24 13.13
C ARG A 359 15.35 -14.33 12.19
N ARG A 360 14.73 -13.91 11.08
CA ARG A 360 15.36 -12.99 10.11
C ARG A 360 15.64 -11.63 10.76
N THR A 361 14.69 -11.06 11.50
CA THR A 361 14.86 -9.78 12.19
C THR A 361 15.97 -9.85 13.24
N ALA A 362 15.96 -10.88 14.10
CA ALA A 362 17.02 -11.09 15.10
C ALA A 362 18.40 -11.16 14.43
N ARG A 363 18.59 -12.04 13.44
CA ARG A 363 19.88 -12.17 12.72
C ARG A 363 20.27 -10.91 11.95
N SER A 364 19.31 -10.19 11.39
CA SER A 364 19.57 -8.94 10.66
C SER A 364 20.06 -7.86 11.62
N LEU A 365 19.34 -7.64 12.72
CA LEU A 365 19.70 -6.64 13.72
C LEU A 365 20.96 -7.02 14.48
N GLU A 366 21.17 -8.28 14.81
CA GLU A 366 22.42 -8.78 15.39
C GLU A 366 23.59 -8.54 14.45
N ARG A 367 23.48 -8.85 13.16
CA ARG A 367 24.53 -8.51 12.19
C ARG A 367 24.76 -7.02 12.08
N ARG A 368 23.71 -6.17 12.20
CA ARG A 368 23.88 -4.71 12.19
C ARG A 368 24.50 -4.17 13.49
N LEU A 369 24.24 -4.82 14.61
CA LEU A 369 24.77 -4.46 15.94
C LEU A 369 26.16 -5.06 16.20
N ALA A 370 26.49 -6.17 15.54
CA ALA A 370 27.77 -6.87 15.61
C ALA A 370 28.67 -6.62 14.38
N ALA A 371 28.14 -5.95 13.35
CA ALA A 371 28.98 -5.33 12.34
C ALA A 371 29.94 -4.42 13.10
N PRO A 372 31.25 -4.55 12.91
CA PRO A 372 32.17 -3.54 13.38
C PRO A 372 31.62 -2.19 12.90
N VAL A 373 31.52 -1.20 13.80
CA VAL A 373 31.67 0.18 13.33
C VAL A 373 32.92 0.11 12.46
N GLY A 374 32.76 0.35 11.15
CA GLY A 374 33.86 0.21 10.21
C GLY A 374 35.06 0.88 10.85
N LYS A 375 36.23 0.22 10.86
CA LYS A 375 37.46 0.94 11.19
C LYS A 375 37.41 2.22 10.35
N PRO A 376 37.66 3.41 10.95
CA PRO A 376 37.79 4.64 10.18
C PRO A 376 38.65 4.28 8.98
N ARG A 377 38.06 4.32 7.78
CA ARG A 377 38.87 4.14 6.58
C ARG A 377 39.75 5.37 6.55
N ASP A 378 41.03 5.21 6.22
CA ASP A 378 41.92 6.35 6.11
C ASP A 378 41.21 7.44 5.28
N PRO A 379 41.19 8.70 5.73
CA PRO A 379 40.50 9.77 5.02
C PRO A 379 41.11 9.92 3.64
N VAL A 380 40.55 9.23 2.66
CA VAL A 380 40.83 9.46 1.25
C VAL A 380 40.08 10.73 0.92
N GLY A 381 40.83 11.84 0.86
CA GLY A 381 40.29 13.16 0.55
C GLY A 381 39.42 13.19 -0.71
N ASP A 382 38.73 14.32 -0.89
CA ASP A 382 37.79 14.51 -1.99
C ASP A 382 38.40 14.09 -3.33
N SER A 383 37.69 13.25 -4.09
CA SER A 383 38.17 12.72 -5.38
C SER A 383 37.06 12.78 -6.43
N ARG A 384 37.49 12.92 -7.68
CA ARG A 384 36.61 12.96 -8.86
C ARG A 384 37.02 11.86 -9.82
N ARG A 385 36.05 11.03 -10.22
CA ARG A 385 36.21 9.99 -11.24
C ARG A 385 35.25 10.26 -12.39
N VAL A 386 35.70 10.05 -13.63
CA VAL A 386 34.88 10.17 -14.83
C VAL A 386 34.80 8.80 -15.49
N ILE A 387 33.58 8.32 -15.73
CA ILE A 387 33.33 7.08 -16.45
C ILE A 387 33.18 7.40 -17.94
N ALA A 388 34.23 7.09 -18.69
CA ALA A 388 34.25 7.30 -20.13
C ALA A 388 33.31 6.32 -20.85
N SER A 389 32.62 6.81 -21.89
CA SER A 389 31.91 5.99 -22.87
C SER A 389 31.98 6.65 -24.24
N HIS A 390 31.99 5.84 -25.30
CA HIS A 390 32.09 6.31 -26.70
C HIS A 390 30.84 7.08 -27.16
N ASP A 391 29.70 6.87 -26.51
CA ASP A 391 28.41 7.50 -26.75
C ASP A 391 28.02 8.51 -25.64
N LEU A 392 28.99 8.92 -24.80
CA LEU A 392 28.78 9.95 -23.79
C LEU A 392 28.66 11.33 -24.45
N ALA A 393 27.53 11.99 -24.25
CA ALA A 393 27.24 13.30 -24.83
C ALA A 393 26.63 14.24 -23.78
N PRO A 394 26.74 15.58 -23.97
CA PRO A 394 26.06 16.54 -23.11
C PRO A 394 24.56 16.23 -23.00
N PRO A 395 23.95 16.39 -21.80
CA PRO A 395 24.49 17.05 -20.62
C PRO A 395 25.15 16.08 -19.61
N PHE A 396 25.52 14.87 -20.04
CA PHE A 396 26.19 13.88 -19.19
C PHE A 396 27.71 14.00 -19.28
N THR A 397 28.38 13.92 -18.14
CA THR A 397 29.84 13.99 -18.05
C THR A 397 30.44 12.70 -17.50
N GLY A 398 29.62 11.73 -17.06
CA GLY A 398 30.09 10.47 -16.49
C GLY A 398 30.67 10.61 -15.07
N GLU A 399 30.41 11.73 -14.40
CA GLU A 399 31.08 12.08 -13.15
C GLU A 399 30.56 11.35 -11.92
N ILE A 400 31.51 10.95 -11.07
CA ILE A 400 31.28 10.48 -9.70
C ILE A 400 32.24 11.25 -8.81
N LEU A 401 31.69 11.99 -7.84
CA LEU A 401 32.48 12.59 -6.76
C LEU A 401 32.48 11.64 -5.57
N THR A 402 33.60 11.58 -4.86
CA THR A 402 33.62 11.03 -3.50
C THR A 402 34.11 12.11 -2.57
N LEU A 403 33.28 12.45 -1.59
CA LEU A 403 33.50 13.55 -0.65
C LEU A 403 33.71 13.00 0.75
N SER A 404 34.64 13.60 1.49
CA SER A 404 34.86 13.31 2.91
C SER A 404 34.06 14.28 3.77
N GLU A 405 33.44 13.78 4.84
CA GLU A 405 32.71 14.59 5.82
C GLU A 405 31.62 15.50 5.20
N ALA A 406 31.03 15.07 4.08
CA ALA A 406 30.01 15.83 3.37
C ALA A 406 28.69 15.86 4.15
N LEU A 407 27.94 16.96 4.01
CA LEU A 407 26.66 17.16 4.69
C LEU A 407 25.53 16.82 3.72
N VAL A 408 24.74 15.80 4.06
CA VAL A 408 23.53 15.43 3.31
C VAL A 408 22.33 16.07 3.99
N VAL A 409 21.70 16.99 3.27
CA VAL A 409 20.70 17.91 3.83
C VAL A 409 19.32 17.61 3.19
N PRO A 410 18.35 17.08 3.95
CA PRO A 410 16.98 16.90 3.47
C PRO A 410 16.24 18.24 3.32
N GLU A 411 14.97 18.20 2.91
CA GLU A 411 14.09 19.38 2.97
C GLU A 411 13.67 19.66 4.42
N ARG A 412 13.64 20.94 4.83
CA ARG A 412 13.30 21.39 6.18
C ARG A 412 12.31 22.56 6.11
N ASP A 413 11.48 22.69 7.14
CA ASP A 413 10.41 23.70 7.19
C ASP A 413 10.93 25.14 7.35
N HIS A 414 12.15 25.31 7.88
CA HIS A 414 12.77 26.62 8.14
C HIS A 414 13.68 27.12 7.00
N ASP A 415 13.88 26.33 5.95
CA ASP A 415 14.65 26.71 4.75
C ASP A 415 13.69 27.02 3.59
N GLN A 416 14.23 27.47 2.44
CA GLN A 416 13.43 27.65 1.23
C GLN A 416 12.73 26.33 0.86
N PRO A 417 11.45 26.36 0.44
CA PRO A 417 10.74 25.14 0.05
C PRO A 417 11.51 24.29 -0.96
N ARG A 418 11.70 23.01 -0.64
CA ARG A 418 12.46 22.01 -1.42
C ARG A 418 13.98 22.18 -1.45
N ALA A 419 14.55 23.14 -0.71
CA ALA A 419 16.00 23.27 -0.59
C ALA A 419 16.59 22.03 0.08
N SER A 420 17.43 21.31 -0.65
CA SER A 420 17.91 19.97 -0.27
C SER A 420 19.03 19.49 -1.20
N GLY A 421 19.91 18.64 -0.70
CA GLY A 421 21.00 18.05 -1.49
C GLY A 421 22.23 17.75 -0.65
N VAL A 422 23.41 18.00 -1.22
CA VAL A 422 24.70 17.74 -0.57
C VAL A 422 25.51 19.02 -0.52
N LEU A 423 26.11 19.28 0.64
CA LEU A 423 27.15 20.29 0.83
C LEU A 423 28.49 19.59 1.08
N HIS A 424 29.58 20.21 0.63
CA HIS A 424 30.93 19.84 1.03
C HIS A 424 31.11 20.07 2.54
N HIS A 425 32.17 19.53 3.14
CA HIS A 425 32.47 19.69 4.57
C HIS A 425 32.60 21.17 5.01
N ASP A 426 32.92 22.06 4.07
CA ASP A 426 33.04 23.51 4.26
C ASP A 426 31.72 24.28 4.02
N GLY A 427 30.62 23.57 3.77
CA GLY A 427 29.30 24.15 3.54
C GLY A 427 29.04 24.60 2.09
N ARG A 428 29.99 24.46 1.17
CA ARG A 428 29.75 24.80 -0.25
C ARG A 428 28.80 23.81 -0.91
N TRP A 429 27.98 24.29 -1.84
CA TRP A 429 27.04 23.44 -2.60
C TRP A 429 27.75 22.44 -3.52
N CYS A 430 27.39 21.16 -3.40
CA CYS A 430 27.84 20.13 -4.33
C CYS A 430 26.90 20.08 -5.54
N GLU A 431 27.32 20.67 -6.66
CA GLU A 431 26.52 20.78 -7.89
C GLU A 431 26.03 19.44 -8.43
N LEU A 432 26.81 18.37 -8.27
CA LEU A 432 26.47 17.03 -8.76
C LEU A 432 25.25 16.41 -8.02
N SER A 433 24.95 16.92 -6.83
CA SER A 433 23.80 16.49 -6.04
C SER A 433 22.47 17.11 -6.48
N ARG A 434 22.50 18.10 -7.38
CA ARG A 434 21.32 18.83 -7.87
C ARG A 434 20.22 17.88 -8.37
N VAL A 435 18.98 18.19 -8.00
CA VAL A 435 17.79 17.44 -8.41
C VAL A 435 16.78 18.36 -9.08
N TRP A 436 16.05 17.84 -10.07
CA TRP A 436 15.04 18.57 -10.81
C TRP A 436 13.65 18.26 -10.27
N ILE A 437 12.83 19.29 -10.10
CA ILE A 437 11.42 19.20 -9.72
C ILE A 437 10.54 19.10 -10.96
N ARG A 438 10.86 19.93 -11.98
CA ARG A 438 10.28 19.96 -13.32
C ARG A 438 11.36 20.41 -14.32
N ALA A 439 11.07 20.32 -15.62
CA ALA A 439 11.98 20.68 -16.71
C ALA A 439 12.79 21.97 -16.46
N ARG A 440 12.13 23.07 -16.04
CA ARG A 440 12.78 24.37 -15.78
C ARG A 440 12.99 24.72 -14.30
N LYS A 441 12.87 23.76 -13.37
CA LYS A 441 12.98 24.05 -11.93
C LYS A 441 13.74 22.97 -11.19
N THR A 442 14.81 23.37 -10.52
CA THR A 442 15.61 22.50 -9.65
C THR A 442 15.28 22.72 -8.18
N CYS A 443 15.62 21.75 -7.34
CA CYS A 443 15.71 21.99 -5.91
C CYS A 443 16.76 23.08 -5.66
N PRO A 444 16.46 24.09 -4.84
CA PRO A 444 17.46 25.07 -4.41
C PRO A 444 18.59 24.41 -3.61
N ALA A 445 19.77 25.04 -3.61
CA ALA A 445 20.84 24.65 -2.70
C ALA A 445 20.40 24.94 -1.25
N PRO A 446 20.57 23.99 -0.31
CA PRO A 446 20.21 24.20 1.08
C PRO A 446 21.21 25.14 1.77
N LEU A 447 20.70 25.93 2.71
CA LEU A 447 21.52 26.74 3.62
C LEU A 447 21.55 26.08 5.00
N LEU A 448 22.72 26.01 5.63
CA LEU A 448 22.84 25.50 7.00
C LEU A 448 22.85 26.65 7.99
N SER A 449 22.00 26.55 9.02
CA SER A 449 22.06 27.45 10.16
C SER A 449 23.17 27.01 11.13
N PRO A 450 23.85 27.94 11.85
CA PRO A 450 24.90 27.58 12.80
C PRO A 450 24.46 26.59 13.89
N ASP A 451 23.19 26.66 14.31
CA ASP A 451 22.61 25.82 15.36
C ASP A 451 21.88 24.58 14.83
N GLU A 452 22.01 24.26 13.53
CA GLU A 452 21.29 23.13 12.93
C GLU A 452 21.83 21.79 13.50
N PRO A 453 20.96 20.88 13.97
CA PRO A 453 21.41 19.59 14.48
C PRO A 453 21.95 18.73 13.33
N ILE A 454 23.23 18.35 13.46
CA ILE A 454 23.93 17.48 12.51
C ILE A 454 24.22 16.15 13.20
N GLY A 455 23.74 15.05 12.61
CA GLY A 455 24.11 13.70 13.05
C GLY A 455 25.27 13.13 12.25
N ASP A 456 26.15 12.38 12.89
CA ASP A 456 27.25 11.71 12.17
C ASP A 456 26.81 10.33 11.65
N LEU A 457 27.20 10.02 10.41
CA LEU A 457 26.96 8.76 9.74
C LEU A 457 28.30 8.16 9.27
N PRO A 458 28.85 7.19 10.02
CA PRO A 458 30.13 6.57 9.69
C PRO A 458 29.98 5.58 8.53
N GLY A 459 31.05 5.40 7.77
CA GLY A 459 31.16 4.50 6.64
C GLY A 459 31.08 5.19 5.27
N THR A 460 30.97 4.36 4.22
CA THR A 460 30.89 4.79 2.82
C THR A 460 29.47 4.67 2.31
N HIS A 461 28.88 5.76 1.82
CA HIS A 461 27.48 5.80 1.41
C HIS A 461 27.31 6.38 0.01
N LEU A 462 26.29 5.94 -0.73
CA LEU A 462 25.95 6.49 -2.05
C LEU A 462 24.74 7.42 -1.97
N TYR A 463 24.88 8.65 -2.46
CA TYR A 463 23.77 9.59 -2.61
C TYR A 463 22.94 9.26 -3.85
N ALA A 464 21.65 8.98 -3.67
CA ALA A 464 20.73 8.62 -4.75
C ALA A 464 19.69 9.70 -5.09
N GLY A 465 19.73 10.87 -4.43
CA GLY A 465 18.77 11.94 -4.66
C GLY A 465 17.44 11.73 -3.92
N HIS A 466 16.34 12.14 -4.54
CA HIS A 466 15.01 12.07 -3.92
C HIS A 466 14.31 10.72 -4.17
N PHE A 467 13.68 10.16 -3.14
CA PHE A 467 12.81 9.01 -3.32
C PHE A 467 11.39 9.45 -3.69
N ARG A 468 10.90 9.03 -4.87
CA ARG A 468 9.56 9.34 -5.37
C ARG A 468 8.73 8.06 -5.43
N GLY A 469 7.67 7.97 -4.63
CA GLY A 469 6.88 6.73 -4.54
C GLY A 469 5.97 6.42 -5.73
N HIS A 470 5.72 7.37 -6.62
CA HIS A 470 4.93 7.14 -7.84
C HIS A 470 5.77 6.39 -8.87
N PHE A 471 5.27 5.26 -9.41
CA PHE A 471 6.05 4.34 -10.25
C PHE A 471 6.83 5.01 -11.40
N GLY A 472 6.20 5.91 -12.17
CA GLY A 472 6.91 6.63 -13.24
C GLY A 472 8.05 7.49 -12.70
N HIS A 473 7.80 8.28 -11.65
CA HIS A 473 8.83 9.14 -11.02
C HIS A 473 9.92 8.30 -10.33
N PHE A 474 9.56 7.16 -9.76
CA PHE A 474 10.52 6.20 -9.22
C PHE A 474 11.50 5.73 -10.30
N LEU A 475 10.99 5.28 -11.45
CA LEU A 475 11.78 4.77 -12.57
C LEU A 475 12.64 5.84 -13.27
N VAL A 476 12.20 7.10 -13.28
CA VAL A 476 12.89 8.15 -14.04
C VAL A 476 13.71 9.12 -13.19
N GLU A 477 13.40 9.25 -11.88
CA GLU A 477 14.11 10.16 -10.98
C GLU A 477 14.84 9.41 -9.85
N SER A 478 14.22 8.40 -9.23
CA SER A 478 14.82 7.75 -8.04
C SER A 478 15.87 6.69 -8.38
N THR A 479 15.86 6.12 -9.58
CA THR A 479 16.89 5.17 -10.02
C THR A 479 18.08 5.85 -10.70
N ALA A 480 17.97 7.15 -10.99
CA ALA A 480 18.84 7.90 -11.90
C ALA A 480 20.33 7.95 -11.53
N ARG A 481 20.69 7.64 -10.27
CA ARG A 481 22.08 7.63 -9.78
C ARG A 481 22.61 6.23 -9.45
N LEU A 482 21.78 5.19 -9.58
CA LEU A 482 22.15 3.82 -9.19
C LEU A 482 23.20 3.21 -10.14
N TRP A 483 23.37 3.78 -11.33
CA TRP A 483 24.35 3.35 -12.33
C TRP A 483 25.77 3.30 -11.78
N ALA A 484 26.11 4.21 -10.87
CA ALA A 484 27.44 4.28 -10.27
C ALA A 484 27.82 2.98 -9.54
N LEU A 485 26.85 2.20 -9.05
CA LEU A 485 27.11 0.92 -8.36
C LEU A 485 27.88 -0.09 -9.22
N ALA A 486 27.81 0.00 -10.55
CA ALA A 486 28.59 -0.85 -11.45
C ALA A 486 30.05 -0.37 -11.65
N HIS A 487 30.40 0.79 -11.11
CA HIS A 487 31.69 1.46 -11.30
C HIS A 487 32.41 1.76 -9.97
N LEU A 488 31.92 1.24 -8.85
CA LEU A 488 32.58 1.35 -7.56
C LEU A 488 33.48 0.14 -7.34
N ASP A 489 34.69 0.38 -6.85
CA ASP A 489 35.65 -0.67 -6.54
C ASP A 489 35.19 -1.50 -5.32
N GLU A 490 34.40 -0.89 -4.44
CA GLU A 490 33.81 -1.53 -3.27
C GLU A 490 32.32 -1.15 -3.11
N LYS A 491 31.54 -2.06 -2.52
CA LYS A 491 30.13 -1.79 -2.21
C LYS A 491 30.00 -0.75 -1.08
N PRO A 492 29.13 0.27 -1.22
CA PRO A 492 28.84 1.18 -0.13
C PRO A 492 28.02 0.49 0.97
N ASP A 493 28.15 0.98 2.20
CA ASP A 493 27.43 0.52 3.39
C ASP A 493 25.93 0.80 3.31
N SER A 494 25.53 1.89 2.63
CA SER A 494 24.13 2.12 2.26
C SER A 494 23.94 3.09 1.09
N ILE A 495 22.74 3.04 0.50
CA ILE A 495 22.22 4.02 -0.45
C ILE A 495 21.33 5.01 0.31
N LEU A 496 21.60 6.30 0.17
CA LEU A 496 20.91 7.39 0.85
C LEU A 496 19.94 8.08 -0.11
N TYR A 497 18.69 8.18 0.32
CA TYR A 497 17.68 9.00 -0.33
C TYR A 497 17.20 10.13 0.57
N LEU A 498 16.84 11.23 -0.06
CA LEU A 498 16.12 12.33 0.57
C LEU A 498 14.60 12.13 0.45
N PRO A 499 13.83 12.45 1.50
CA PRO A 499 12.37 12.49 1.42
C PRO A 499 11.94 13.62 0.48
N TYR A 500 10.93 13.39 -0.34
CA TYR A 500 10.39 14.42 -1.22
C TYR A 500 9.26 15.16 -0.49
N ARG A 501 9.33 16.51 -0.39
CA ARG A 501 8.37 17.34 0.37
C ARG A 501 8.39 17.04 1.88
N GLY A 502 9.56 16.68 2.41
CA GLY A 502 9.71 16.31 3.84
C GLY A 502 8.95 15.04 4.28
N ASP A 503 8.28 14.31 3.38
CA ASP A 503 7.47 13.13 3.74
C ASP A 503 8.34 11.89 3.97
N VAL A 504 8.99 11.83 5.14
CA VAL A 504 9.85 10.71 5.54
C VAL A 504 9.05 9.42 5.63
N ALA A 505 7.92 9.42 6.34
CA ALA A 505 7.14 8.21 6.57
C ALA A 505 6.60 7.61 5.27
N GLY A 506 6.17 8.48 4.33
CA GLY A 506 5.79 8.10 2.98
C GLY A 506 6.98 7.62 2.16
N GLY A 507 8.14 8.28 2.24
CA GLY A 507 9.39 7.86 1.62
C GLY A 507 9.81 6.45 2.05
N ALA A 508 9.88 6.19 3.35
CA ALA A 508 10.21 4.87 3.90
C ALA A 508 9.19 3.79 3.48
N ARG A 509 7.90 4.13 3.42
CA ARG A 509 6.85 3.23 2.91
C ARG A 509 7.04 2.93 1.43
N ALA A 510 7.40 3.94 0.65
CA ALA A 510 7.64 3.83 -0.78
C ALA A 510 8.88 2.98 -1.06
N ILE A 511 9.99 3.18 -0.35
CA ILE A 511 11.19 2.33 -0.41
C ILE A 511 10.82 0.86 -0.16
N ARG A 512 10.05 0.57 0.90
CA ARG A 512 9.59 -0.80 1.18
C ARG A 512 8.74 -1.36 0.06
N SER A 513 7.87 -0.55 -0.54
CA SER A 513 7.01 -0.97 -1.66
C SER A 513 7.79 -1.30 -2.94
N GLN A 514 8.96 -0.69 -3.13
CA GLN A 514 9.83 -0.90 -4.29
C GLN A 514 10.94 -1.94 -4.06
N ARG A 515 10.94 -2.64 -2.92
CA ARG A 515 11.95 -3.67 -2.59
C ARG A 515 12.19 -4.66 -3.74
N LYS A 516 11.12 -5.15 -4.37
CA LYS A 516 11.23 -6.13 -5.46
C LYS A 516 11.95 -5.55 -6.68
N PHE A 517 11.83 -4.25 -6.93
CA PHE A 517 12.57 -3.58 -8.00
C PHE A 517 14.07 -3.61 -7.74
N PHE A 518 14.50 -3.24 -6.54
CA PHE A 518 15.91 -3.30 -6.14
C PHE A 518 16.47 -4.72 -6.19
N GLU A 519 15.69 -5.72 -5.78
CA GLU A 519 16.07 -7.14 -5.94
C GLU A 519 16.29 -7.53 -7.41
N LEU A 520 15.44 -7.04 -8.33
CA LEU A 520 15.60 -7.29 -9.78
C LEU A 520 16.81 -6.57 -10.38
N LEU A 521 17.26 -5.48 -9.76
CA LEU A 521 18.53 -4.82 -10.07
C LEU A 521 19.74 -5.48 -9.39
N GLY A 522 19.55 -6.55 -8.61
CA GLY A 522 20.63 -7.19 -7.85
C GLY A 522 21.19 -6.29 -6.75
N ILE A 523 20.42 -5.32 -6.25
CA ILE A 523 20.83 -4.41 -5.19
C ILE A 523 20.43 -5.02 -3.84
N ASP A 524 21.43 -5.49 -3.10
CA ASP A 524 21.32 -6.02 -1.73
C ASP A 524 21.78 -5.01 -0.64
N ILE A 525 22.26 -3.84 -1.08
CA ILE A 525 22.77 -2.77 -0.23
C ILE A 525 21.62 -2.15 0.59
N PRO A 526 21.81 -1.87 1.89
CA PRO A 526 20.81 -1.17 2.70
C PRO A 526 20.40 0.17 2.09
N ILE A 527 19.09 0.45 2.06
CA ILE A 527 18.54 1.73 1.57
C ILE A 527 18.00 2.52 2.76
N ARG A 528 18.45 3.77 2.90
CA ARG A 528 18.08 4.68 3.99
C ARG A 528 17.41 5.93 3.44
N SER A 529 16.42 6.43 4.17
CA SER A 529 15.89 7.78 3.98
C SER A 529 16.37 8.62 5.16
N LEU A 530 16.95 9.79 4.91
CA LEU A 530 17.44 10.66 5.98
C LEU A 530 16.35 11.65 6.41
N GLU A 531 16.18 11.79 7.72
CA GLU A 531 15.12 12.62 8.34
C GLU A 531 15.60 14.04 8.65
N PHE A 532 16.88 14.18 8.96
CA PHE A 532 17.55 15.45 9.29
C PHE A 532 18.96 15.44 8.69
N THR A 533 19.68 16.55 8.84
CA THR A 533 21.03 16.73 8.28
C THR A 533 22.02 15.73 8.86
N HIS A 534 22.76 15.03 7.99
CA HIS A 534 23.82 14.12 8.42
C HIS A 534 25.17 14.50 7.82
N ARG A 535 26.21 14.49 8.65
CA ARG A 535 27.60 14.46 8.21
C ARG A 535 27.98 13.03 7.90
N VAL A 536 28.45 12.79 6.69
CA VAL A 536 28.74 11.45 6.19
C VAL A 536 30.24 11.30 6.00
N GLU A 537 30.84 10.30 6.66
CA GLU A 537 32.29 10.07 6.66
C GLU A 537 32.85 10.03 5.24
N ARG A 538 32.25 9.18 4.38
CA ARG A 538 32.57 9.12 2.95
C ARG A 538 31.31 9.03 2.09
N LEU A 539 31.03 10.07 1.33
CA LEU A 539 29.85 10.15 0.46
C LEU A 539 30.22 10.08 -1.02
N ILE A 540 29.72 9.06 -1.70
CA ILE A 540 29.77 8.91 -3.16
C ILE A 540 28.57 9.65 -3.75
N VAL A 541 28.81 10.66 -4.58
CA VAL A 541 27.81 11.48 -5.24
C VAL A 541 27.92 11.28 -6.76
N PRO A 542 27.09 10.42 -7.36
CA PRO A 542 27.04 10.25 -8.82
C PRO A 542 26.32 11.40 -9.52
N GLU A 543 26.71 11.69 -10.75
CA GLU A 543 25.90 12.52 -11.65
C GLU A 543 24.50 11.95 -11.86
N LEU A 544 23.55 12.83 -12.15
CA LEU A 544 22.20 12.45 -12.51
C LEU A 544 22.20 11.82 -13.91
N GLY A 545 22.27 10.49 -13.97
CA GLY A 545 22.34 9.71 -15.19
C GLY A 545 21.01 9.57 -15.94
N PHE A 546 19.90 10.06 -15.41
CA PHE A 546 18.59 10.09 -16.08
C PHE A 546 17.68 11.14 -15.44
N GLY A 547 16.84 11.80 -16.23
CA GLY A 547 15.95 12.83 -15.69
C GLY A 547 15.35 13.74 -16.76
N TRP A 548 14.96 14.95 -16.35
CA TRP A 548 14.28 15.92 -17.20
C TRP A 548 15.12 16.46 -18.37
N LEU A 549 14.44 17.00 -19.38
CA LEU A 549 15.02 17.60 -20.59
C LEU A 549 15.84 16.58 -21.40
N GLU A 550 17.01 16.96 -21.92
CA GLU A 550 17.90 16.09 -22.68
C GLU A 550 18.37 14.88 -21.86
N ARG A 551 18.23 14.93 -20.53
CA ARG A 551 18.55 13.79 -19.65
C ARG A 551 17.59 12.61 -19.81
N TYR A 552 16.47 12.75 -20.53
CA TYR A 552 15.62 11.62 -20.92
C TYR A 552 16.32 10.69 -21.93
N ALA A 553 17.46 11.08 -22.50
CA ALA A 553 18.31 10.15 -23.25
C ALA A 553 18.98 9.10 -22.34
N GLY A 554 19.12 9.40 -21.05
CA GLY A 554 19.93 8.63 -20.11
C GLY A 554 21.42 8.70 -20.42
N SER A 555 22.29 8.62 -19.42
CA SER A 555 23.72 8.43 -19.66
C SER A 555 23.96 7.01 -20.17
N PRO A 556 25.01 6.76 -20.96
CA PRO A 556 25.37 5.41 -21.40
C PRO A 556 25.51 4.43 -20.24
N ALA A 557 26.19 4.84 -19.17
CA ALA A 557 26.37 4.04 -17.97
C ALA A 557 25.03 3.73 -17.28
N TYR A 558 24.10 4.68 -17.24
CA TYR A 558 22.75 4.45 -16.72
C TYR A 558 21.95 3.44 -17.55
N ARG A 559 21.94 3.61 -18.87
CA ARG A 559 21.26 2.66 -19.78
C ARG A 559 21.84 1.27 -19.61
N ALA A 560 23.17 1.13 -19.68
CA ALA A 560 23.85 -0.16 -19.54
C ALA A 560 23.48 -0.84 -18.22
N PHE A 561 23.59 -0.12 -17.09
CA PHE A 561 23.26 -0.63 -15.77
C PHE A 561 21.83 -1.17 -15.68
N MET A 562 20.85 -0.35 -16.10
CA MET A 562 19.44 -0.68 -15.98
C MET A 562 19.02 -1.78 -16.95
N GLN A 563 19.44 -1.70 -18.22
CA GLN A 563 19.02 -2.64 -19.26
C GLN A 563 19.64 -4.02 -19.06
N GLU A 564 20.91 -4.12 -18.71
CA GLU A 564 21.57 -5.39 -18.40
C GLU A 564 20.77 -6.16 -17.33
N ARG A 565 20.48 -5.47 -16.21
CA ARG A 565 19.79 -6.08 -15.06
C ARG A 565 18.34 -6.40 -15.36
N LEU A 566 17.58 -5.45 -15.92
CA LEU A 566 16.16 -5.66 -16.18
C LEU A 566 15.93 -6.66 -17.31
N ARG A 567 16.76 -6.68 -18.36
CA ARG A 567 16.66 -7.71 -19.42
C ARG A 567 17.11 -9.08 -18.90
N GLY A 568 18.05 -9.16 -17.96
CA GLY A 568 18.44 -10.40 -17.29
C GLY A 568 17.41 -10.93 -16.28
N ALA A 569 16.48 -10.09 -15.82
CA ALA A 569 15.60 -10.41 -14.70
C ALA A 569 14.50 -11.43 -15.00
N ALA A 570 14.07 -11.58 -16.26
CA ALA A 570 13.05 -12.54 -16.67
C ALA A 570 13.23 -12.97 -18.15
N PRO A 571 12.92 -14.22 -18.52
CA PRO A 571 12.85 -14.63 -19.92
C PRO A 571 11.74 -13.88 -20.66
N ALA A 572 11.85 -13.75 -21.98
CA ALA A 572 10.76 -13.23 -22.80
C ALA A 572 9.62 -14.25 -22.82
N GLU A 573 8.43 -13.86 -22.39
CA GLU A 573 7.24 -14.70 -22.36
C GLU A 573 6.01 -13.81 -22.54
N GLY A 574 5.10 -14.15 -23.45
CA GLY A 574 3.93 -13.35 -23.78
C GLY A 574 3.56 -13.42 -25.26
N ALA A 575 2.51 -12.69 -25.64
CA ALA A 575 2.19 -12.48 -27.04
C ALA A 575 3.17 -11.51 -27.72
N GLU A 576 3.33 -11.65 -29.04
CA GLU A 576 4.06 -10.69 -29.86
C GLU A 576 3.28 -9.37 -30.04
N ASP A 577 1.95 -9.43 -29.98
CA ASP A 577 1.06 -8.29 -30.09
C ASP A 577 0.43 -7.98 -28.74
N LEU A 578 0.75 -6.82 -28.18
CA LEU A 578 0.41 -6.46 -26.80
C LEU A 578 -0.31 -5.11 -26.76
N TYR A 579 -1.48 -5.08 -26.11
CA TYR A 579 -2.11 -3.83 -25.71
C TYR A 579 -1.85 -3.57 -24.22
N ILE A 580 -1.15 -2.49 -23.90
CA ILE A 580 -0.91 -2.08 -22.51
C ILE A 580 -2.06 -1.18 -22.07
N SER A 581 -2.98 -1.76 -21.31
CA SER A 581 -4.18 -1.07 -20.82
C SER A 581 -3.99 -0.46 -19.44
N ARG A 582 -4.64 0.67 -19.23
CA ARG A 582 -4.80 1.39 -17.97
C ARG A 582 -6.25 1.37 -17.46
N ALA A 583 -7.18 0.69 -18.14
CA ALA A 583 -8.61 0.72 -17.83
C ALA A 583 -8.95 0.24 -16.41
N ARG A 584 -8.08 -0.61 -15.83
CA ARG A 584 -8.21 -1.17 -14.47
C ARG A 584 -7.38 -0.46 -13.40
N LEU A 585 -6.69 0.61 -13.78
CA LEU A 585 -5.92 1.46 -12.87
C LEU A 585 -6.86 2.18 -11.90
N ASN A 586 -6.29 2.74 -10.82
CA ASN A 586 -7.09 3.55 -9.92
C ASN A 586 -7.71 4.73 -10.67
N ALA A 587 -9.04 4.78 -10.78
CA ALA A 587 -9.81 5.90 -11.29
C ALA A 587 -9.22 7.28 -10.96
N ALA A 588 -8.64 7.54 -9.79
CA ALA A 588 -7.97 8.82 -9.44
C ALA A 588 -6.72 9.17 -10.29
N ARG A 589 -6.19 8.21 -11.04
CA ARG A 589 -5.18 8.38 -12.09
C ARG A 589 -5.94 8.48 -13.41
N GLY A 590 -5.73 9.57 -14.14
CA GLY A 590 -6.40 9.85 -15.41
C GLY A 590 -6.22 8.74 -16.46
N GLY A 591 -6.97 8.86 -17.56
CA GLY A 591 -7.01 7.88 -18.64
C GLY A 591 -7.78 8.47 -19.83
N ILE A 592 -8.46 7.62 -20.60
CA ILE A 592 -9.42 8.07 -21.61
C ILE A 592 -10.82 7.54 -21.30
N LEU A 593 -11.84 8.19 -21.85
CA LEU A 593 -13.19 7.65 -21.88
C LEU A 593 -13.24 6.45 -22.82
N GLY A 594 -13.79 5.33 -22.35
CA GLY A 594 -14.02 4.15 -23.16
C GLY A 594 -12.79 3.34 -23.55
N GLU A 595 -11.71 3.33 -22.75
CA GLU A 595 -10.52 2.50 -23.04
C GLU A 595 -10.85 1.01 -23.27
N THR A 596 -11.92 0.48 -22.63
CA THR A 596 -12.39 -0.90 -22.84
C THR A 596 -12.84 -1.17 -24.28
N VAL A 597 -13.26 -0.16 -25.03
CA VAL A 597 -13.56 -0.29 -26.46
C VAL A 597 -12.28 -0.64 -27.24
N ILE A 598 -11.14 -0.07 -26.85
CA ILE A 598 -9.84 -0.42 -27.45
C ILE A 598 -9.47 -1.86 -27.07
N GLU A 599 -9.65 -2.24 -25.80
CA GLU A 599 -9.38 -3.60 -25.32
C GLU A 599 -10.16 -4.64 -26.13
N GLU A 600 -11.47 -4.45 -26.28
CA GLU A 600 -12.37 -5.39 -26.95
C GLU A 600 -12.02 -5.55 -28.44
N ASN A 601 -11.76 -4.44 -29.13
CA ASN A 601 -11.40 -4.46 -30.55
C ASN A 601 -10.01 -5.05 -30.81
N LEU A 602 -9.00 -4.71 -29.99
CA LEU A 602 -7.66 -5.29 -30.16
C LEU A 602 -7.63 -6.77 -29.75
N ALA A 603 -8.42 -7.18 -28.76
CA ALA A 603 -8.56 -8.59 -28.40
C ALA A 603 -9.14 -9.43 -29.55
N ARG A 604 -10.10 -8.89 -30.32
CA ARG A 604 -10.64 -9.53 -31.54
C ARG A 604 -9.58 -9.75 -32.63
N LEU A 605 -8.49 -8.99 -32.58
CA LEU A 605 -7.35 -9.10 -33.49
C LEU A 605 -6.22 -9.97 -32.94
N GLY A 606 -6.41 -10.58 -31.77
CA GLY A 606 -5.42 -11.46 -31.14
C GLY A 606 -4.37 -10.74 -30.29
N TYR A 607 -4.52 -9.44 -30.02
CA TYR A 607 -3.65 -8.75 -29.07
C TYR A 607 -3.86 -9.31 -27.65
N GLU A 608 -2.77 -9.51 -26.91
CA GLU A 608 -2.84 -9.74 -25.48
C GLU A 608 -3.19 -8.42 -24.77
N ILE A 609 -4.33 -8.39 -24.08
CA ILE A 609 -4.76 -7.24 -23.27
C ILE A 609 -4.09 -7.32 -21.89
N PHE A 610 -3.10 -6.47 -21.67
CA PHE A 610 -2.24 -6.53 -20.49
C PHE A 610 -2.45 -5.34 -19.55
N HIS A 611 -2.79 -5.63 -18.29
CA HIS A 611 -3.01 -4.64 -17.22
C HIS A 611 -1.84 -4.64 -16.23
N PRO A 612 -0.75 -3.88 -16.45
CA PRO A 612 0.50 -4.02 -15.71
C PRO A 612 0.34 -3.88 -14.19
N GLU A 613 -0.60 -3.08 -13.70
CA GLU A 613 -0.84 -2.90 -12.26
C GLU A 613 -1.39 -4.16 -11.55
N LYS A 614 -1.73 -5.22 -12.29
CA LYS A 614 -2.14 -6.52 -11.76
C LYS A 614 -1.03 -7.54 -11.72
N HIS A 615 0.14 -7.23 -12.29
CA HIS A 615 1.22 -8.19 -12.46
C HIS A 615 2.48 -7.78 -11.69
N PRO A 616 3.19 -8.75 -11.10
CA PRO A 616 4.56 -8.57 -10.64
C PRO A 616 5.47 -8.00 -11.74
N LEU A 617 6.55 -7.32 -11.35
CA LEU A 617 7.40 -6.59 -12.28
C LEU A 617 8.17 -7.49 -13.26
N ASP A 618 8.63 -8.65 -12.79
CA ASP A 618 9.23 -9.71 -13.62
C ASP A 618 8.28 -10.18 -14.73
N VAL A 619 6.99 -10.31 -14.44
CA VAL A 619 5.97 -10.62 -15.47
C VAL A 619 5.79 -9.47 -16.45
N GLN A 620 5.77 -8.21 -15.98
CA GLN A 620 5.71 -7.05 -16.88
C GLN A 620 6.92 -7.01 -17.82
N ILE A 621 8.12 -7.22 -17.29
CA ILE A 621 9.36 -7.32 -18.06
C ILE A 621 9.27 -8.45 -19.10
N ALA A 622 8.83 -9.65 -18.70
CA ALA A 622 8.69 -10.79 -19.61
C ALA A 622 7.77 -10.48 -20.81
N ARG A 623 6.62 -9.87 -20.54
CA ARG A 623 5.65 -9.48 -21.57
C ARG A 623 6.19 -8.40 -22.51
N TYR A 624 6.82 -7.37 -21.97
CA TYR A 624 7.39 -6.29 -22.78
C TYR A 624 8.57 -6.77 -23.63
N LYS A 625 9.37 -7.73 -23.14
CA LYS A 625 10.44 -8.38 -23.90
C LYS A 625 9.92 -9.29 -25.02
N ALA A 626 8.73 -9.87 -24.87
CA ALA A 626 8.11 -10.73 -25.88
C ALA A 626 7.46 -9.92 -27.01
N ALA A 627 6.95 -8.74 -26.70
CA ALA A 627 6.19 -7.94 -27.64
C ALA A 627 7.03 -7.40 -28.82
N ARG A 628 6.56 -7.70 -30.02
CA ARG A 628 7.01 -7.12 -31.30
C ARG A 628 6.19 -5.88 -31.65
N ARG A 629 4.89 -5.87 -31.33
CA ARG A 629 4.01 -4.71 -31.50
C ARG A 629 3.34 -4.37 -30.18
N ILE A 630 3.51 -3.14 -29.73
CA ILE A 630 2.83 -2.58 -28.57
C ILE A 630 1.87 -1.49 -29.04
N VAL A 631 0.63 -1.57 -28.59
CA VAL A 631 -0.30 -0.43 -28.59
C VAL A 631 -0.53 -0.04 -27.13
N ALA A 632 -0.42 1.24 -26.80
CA ALA A 632 -0.57 1.69 -25.41
C ALA A 632 -1.02 3.14 -25.33
N LEU A 633 -1.68 3.50 -24.23
CA LEU A 633 -1.82 4.91 -23.87
C LEU A 633 -0.49 5.47 -23.33
N ASP A 634 -0.23 6.76 -23.53
CA ASP A 634 0.92 7.42 -22.89
C ASP A 634 0.86 7.29 -21.35
N GLY A 635 1.98 6.91 -20.74
CA GLY A 635 2.03 6.73 -19.30
C GLY A 635 3.21 5.89 -18.81
N SER A 636 3.32 5.79 -17.48
CA SER A 636 4.49 5.22 -16.80
C SER A 636 4.88 3.79 -17.20
N ALA A 637 3.98 3.03 -17.80
CA ALA A 637 4.28 1.68 -18.29
C ALA A 637 5.25 1.72 -19.49
N LEU A 638 5.16 2.75 -20.34
CA LEU A 638 6.05 2.92 -21.49
C LEU A 638 7.49 3.21 -21.08
N HIS A 639 7.72 3.89 -19.95
CA HIS A 639 9.07 4.04 -19.40
C HIS A 639 9.72 2.69 -19.09
N LEU A 640 8.96 1.73 -18.53
CA LEU A 640 9.46 0.38 -18.27
C LEU A 640 9.74 -0.37 -19.59
N ALA A 641 8.84 -0.25 -20.56
CA ALA A 641 9.00 -0.88 -21.87
C ALA A 641 10.30 -0.45 -22.57
N ALA A 642 10.65 0.84 -22.53
CA ALA A 642 11.89 1.36 -23.12
C ALA A 642 13.17 0.67 -22.60
N TYR A 643 13.20 0.17 -21.35
CA TYR A 643 14.37 -0.55 -20.82
C TYR A 643 14.54 -1.94 -21.42
N VAL A 644 13.46 -2.59 -21.86
CA VAL A 644 13.46 -4.05 -22.11
C VAL A 644 13.03 -4.43 -23.53
N LEU A 645 12.50 -3.48 -24.30
CA LEU A 645 12.13 -3.70 -25.69
C LEU A 645 13.34 -4.03 -26.57
N ARG A 646 13.05 -4.75 -27.64
CA ARG A 646 14.00 -5.07 -28.71
C ARG A 646 14.00 -3.92 -29.73
N PRO A 647 15.12 -3.67 -30.43
CA PRO A 647 15.19 -2.61 -31.42
C PRO A 647 14.18 -2.74 -32.58
N GLU A 648 13.75 -3.97 -32.88
CA GLU A 648 12.81 -4.26 -33.96
C GLU A 648 11.34 -4.09 -33.55
N SER A 649 11.08 -3.81 -32.26
CA SER A 649 9.72 -3.63 -31.76
C SER A 649 9.10 -2.33 -32.27
N ARG A 650 7.79 -2.35 -32.51
CA ARG A 650 6.99 -1.19 -32.92
C ARG A 650 6.05 -0.77 -31.79
N VAL A 651 5.89 0.52 -31.57
CA VAL A 651 5.09 1.07 -30.45
C VAL A 651 4.14 2.15 -30.96
N ALA A 652 2.83 1.90 -30.91
CA ALA A 652 1.81 2.93 -31.07
C ALA A 652 1.49 3.56 -29.72
N MET A 653 1.72 4.87 -29.60
CA MET A 653 1.45 5.64 -28.39
C MET A 653 0.22 6.53 -28.59
N ILE A 654 -0.88 6.15 -27.97
CA ILE A 654 -2.13 6.90 -28.01
C ILE A 654 -2.09 7.97 -26.92
N LEU A 655 -2.25 9.24 -27.29
CA LEU A 655 -2.28 10.32 -26.32
C LEU A 655 -3.62 10.31 -25.56
N ARG A 656 -3.52 10.40 -24.23
CA ARG A 656 -4.66 10.45 -23.32
C ARG A 656 -5.08 11.88 -22.97
N ARG A 657 -4.27 12.88 -23.30
CA ARG A 657 -4.50 14.32 -23.03
C ARG A 657 -3.66 15.22 -23.94
N SER A 658 -4.12 16.45 -24.19
CA SER A 658 -3.51 17.34 -25.19
C SER A 658 -2.09 17.80 -24.83
N LEU A 659 -1.77 17.88 -23.53
CA LEU A 659 -0.43 18.23 -23.01
C LEU A 659 0.33 16.97 -22.53
N ALA A 660 0.51 16.00 -23.43
CA ALA A 660 1.33 14.82 -23.17
C ALA A 660 2.83 15.12 -23.40
N ASN A 661 3.70 14.47 -22.62
CA ASN A 661 5.16 14.64 -22.70
C ASN A 661 5.75 13.79 -23.83
N VAL A 662 5.32 14.04 -25.07
CA VAL A 662 5.71 13.21 -26.23
C VAL A 662 7.21 13.23 -26.47
N ALA A 663 7.84 14.42 -26.38
CA ALA A 663 9.27 14.59 -26.59
C ALA A 663 10.13 13.76 -25.62
N ASP A 664 9.73 13.70 -24.34
CA ASP A 664 10.44 12.91 -23.32
C ASP A 664 10.42 11.41 -23.65
N TYR A 665 9.26 10.89 -24.08
CA TYR A 665 9.17 9.49 -24.49
C TYR A 665 9.94 9.21 -25.77
N ASP A 666 9.82 10.06 -26.79
CA ASP A 666 10.53 9.88 -28.06
C ASP A 666 12.05 9.84 -27.83
N LEU A 667 12.59 10.78 -27.05
CA LEU A 667 14.01 10.79 -26.69
C LEU A 667 14.42 9.52 -25.93
N GLN A 668 13.62 9.08 -24.95
CA GLN A 668 13.90 7.87 -24.19
C GLN A 668 13.89 6.62 -25.09
N PHE A 669 12.84 6.43 -25.90
CA PHE A 669 12.72 5.22 -26.72
C PHE A 669 13.83 5.14 -27.77
N ARG A 670 14.17 6.25 -28.42
CA ARG A 670 15.29 6.30 -29.37
C ARG A 670 16.61 5.95 -28.68
N SER A 671 16.87 6.54 -27.51
CA SER A 671 18.15 6.37 -26.82
C SER A 671 18.30 5.00 -26.15
N PHE A 672 17.22 4.41 -25.65
CA PHE A 672 17.27 3.16 -24.91
C PHE A 672 17.12 1.94 -25.82
N CYS A 673 16.22 1.99 -26.80
CA CYS A 673 15.92 0.83 -27.63
C CYS A 673 15.96 1.10 -29.12
N GLY A 674 16.33 2.30 -29.59
CA GLY A 674 16.37 2.61 -31.02
C GLY A 674 14.98 2.67 -31.68
N VAL A 675 13.91 2.68 -30.89
CA VAL A 675 12.53 2.70 -31.39
C VAL A 675 12.03 4.13 -31.45
N VAL A 676 11.33 4.49 -32.52
CA VAL A 676 10.56 5.74 -32.63
C VAL A 676 9.09 5.40 -32.42
N PRO A 677 8.43 5.86 -31.33
CA PRO A 677 7.02 5.60 -31.12
C PRO A 677 6.15 6.27 -32.20
N ASP A 678 5.21 5.51 -32.75
CA ASP A 678 4.14 6.03 -33.60
C ASP A 678 3.11 6.76 -32.73
N VAL A 679 3.23 8.09 -32.62
CA VAL A 679 2.35 8.90 -31.77
C VAL A 679 1.00 9.12 -32.46
N ILE A 680 -0.08 8.80 -31.75
CA ILE A 680 -1.46 8.93 -32.21
C ILE A 680 -2.18 9.96 -31.34
N ASN A 681 -2.37 11.15 -31.88
CA ASN A 681 -3.19 12.19 -31.28
C ASN A 681 -4.57 12.22 -31.95
N VAL A 682 -5.58 11.74 -31.22
CA VAL A 682 -6.99 11.71 -31.66
C VAL A 682 -7.91 12.29 -30.59
N ILE A 683 -7.35 13.13 -29.72
CA ILE A 683 -8.09 13.73 -28.61
C ILE A 683 -9.07 14.75 -29.18
N ARG A 684 -10.32 14.62 -28.78
CA ARG A 684 -11.39 15.58 -29.07
C ARG A 684 -11.54 16.60 -27.95
N ARG A 685 -11.38 16.16 -26.70
CA ARG A 685 -11.63 16.99 -25.51
C ARG A 685 -10.85 16.48 -24.30
N ASP A 686 -10.37 17.42 -23.49
CA ASP A 686 -9.83 17.11 -22.17
C ASP A 686 -10.89 17.40 -21.10
N TRP A 687 -11.16 16.41 -20.26
CA TRP A 687 -12.00 16.54 -19.08
C TRP A 687 -11.13 16.72 -17.85
N VAL A 688 -11.27 17.87 -17.18
CA VAL A 688 -10.46 18.27 -16.01
C VAL A 688 -11.31 18.32 -14.74
N ALA A 689 -10.69 18.01 -13.59
CA ALA A 689 -11.41 17.84 -12.34
C ALA A 689 -11.43 19.14 -11.52
N GLY A 690 -12.61 19.58 -11.07
CA GLY A 690 -12.78 20.80 -10.27
C GLY A 690 -12.35 22.08 -11.00
N GLU A 691 -11.66 22.97 -10.29
CA GLU A 691 -11.18 24.26 -10.83
C GLU A 691 -9.90 24.14 -11.68
N ALA A 692 -9.48 22.92 -12.04
CA ALA A 692 -8.31 22.76 -12.89
C ALA A 692 -8.50 23.50 -14.23
N THR A 693 -7.51 24.30 -14.60
CA THR A 693 -7.47 25.08 -15.86
C THR A 693 -6.57 24.44 -16.91
N ARG A 694 -5.98 23.26 -16.64
CA ARG A 694 -5.16 22.51 -17.58
C ARG A 694 -5.27 21.00 -17.41
N PRO A 695 -5.00 20.21 -18.45
CA PRO A 695 -4.89 18.76 -18.34
C PRO A 695 -3.73 18.34 -17.42
N ASP A 696 -4.01 17.49 -16.44
CA ASP A 696 -3.03 16.98 -15.48
C ASP A 696 -3.05 15.45 -15.39
N PHE A 697 -2.37 14.87 -14.39
CA PHE A 697 -2.31 13.40 -14.24
C PHE A 697 -3.66 12.78 -13.84
N ARG A 698 -4.65 13.59 -13.48
CA ARG A 698 -6.01 13.21 -13.13
C ARG A 698 -6.95 13.39 -14.32
N SER A 699 -6.65 14.23 -15.31
CA SER A 699 -7.54 14.46 -16.46
C SER A 699 -7.89 13.20 -17.25
N VAL A 700 -9.04 13.26 -17.91
CA VAL A 700 -9.55 12.18 -18.76
C VAL A 700 -9.71 12.70 -20.18
N GLY A 701 -9.07 12.04 -21.15
CA GLY A 701 -9.22 12.38 -22.56
C GLY A 701 -10.46 11.74 -23.17
N GLU A 702 -11.22 12.51 -23.93
CA GLU A 702 -12.18 11.99 -24.89
C GLU A 702 -11.50 11.90 -26.25
N ILE A 703 -11.56 10.73 -26.88
CA ILE A 703 -10.89 10.48 -28.16
C ILE A 703 -11.89 10.13 -29.26
N GLY A 704 -11.50 10.40 -30.50
CA GLY A 704 -12.25 9.91 -31.68
C GLY A 704 -11.86 8.47 -32.00
N PHE A 705 -12.68 7.49 -31.59
CA PHE A 705 -12.37 6.08 -31.84
C PHE A 705 -12.25 5.72 -33.34
N GLY A 706 -13.09 6.30 -34.21
CA GLY A 706 -12.95 6.13 -35.66
C GLY A 706 -11.57 6.55 -36.16
N ALA A 707 -11.18 7.78 -35.83
CA ALA A 707 -9.85 8.32 -36.17
C ALA A 707 -8.70 7.50 -35.55
N LEU A 708 -8.88 6.96 -34.33
CA LEU A 708 -7.91 6.06 -33.72
C LEU A 708 -7.68 4.82 -34.58
N PHE A 709 -8.75 4.10 -34.93
CA PHE A 709 -8.63 2.86 -35.70
C PHE A 709 -8.17 3.11 -37.13
N ASP A 710 -8.57 4.22 -37.76
CA ASP A 710 -8.06 4.61 -39.07
C ASP A 710 -6.54 4.85 -39.02
N ARG A 711 -6.05 5.52 -37.96
CA ARG A 711 -4.61 5.73 -37.78
C ARG A 711 -3.86 4.42 -37.49
N LEU A 712 -4.42 3.54 -36.67
CA LEU A 712 -3.83 2.22 -36.39
C LEU A 712 -3.74 1.35 -37.66
N LYS A 713 -4.72 1.43 -38.56
CA LYS A 713 -4.69 0.76 -39.88
C LYS A 713 -3.62 1.35 -40.78
N ALA A 714 -3.58 2.67 -40.92
CA ALA A 714 -2.58 3.36 -41.75
C ALA A 714 -1.14 3.06 -41.30
N LEU A 715 -0.94 2.81 -40.01
CA LEU A 715 0.35 2.45 -39.42
C LEU A 715 0.61 0.93 -39.40
N GLY A 716 -0.35 0.09 -39.81
CA GLY A 716 -0.19 -1.37 -39.86
C GLY A 716 -0.22 -2.08 -38.50
N TYR A 717 -0.79 -1.46 -37.46
CA TYR A 717 -1.09 -2.14 -36.18
C TYR A 717 -2.38 -2.96 -36.25
N VAL A 718 -3.26 -2.62 -37.18
CA VAL A 718 -4.58 -3.25 -37.40
C VAL A 718 -4.75 -3.54 -38.90
N PRO A 719 -5.36 -4.68 -39.30
CA PRO A 719 -5.63 -4.96 -40.71
C PRO A 719 -6.50 -3.88 -41.38
N PRO A 720 -6.24 -3.52 -42.66
CA PRO A 720 -6.97 -2.44 -43.34
C PRO A 720 -8.48 -2.74 -43.50
N ASP A 721 -8.84 -4.02 -43.59
CA ASP A 721 -10.21 -4.52 -43.71
C ASP A 721 -10.94 -4.64 -42.36
N PHE A 722 -10.23 -4.53 -41.22
CA PHE A 722 -10.86 -4.63 -39.90
C PHE A 722 -11.93 -3.56 -39.69
N ARG A 723 -13.09 -3.99 -39.18
CA ARG A 723 -14.22 -3.13 -38.83
C ARG A 723 -14.35 -3.09 -37.29
N PRO A 724 -13.95 -1.99 -36.64
CA PRO A 724 -14.04 -1.88 -35.19
C PRO A 724 -15.49 -1.66 -34.75
N ASP A 725 -15.85 -2.21 -33.60
CA ASP A 725 -17.10 -1.87 -32.92
C ASP A 725 -16.89 -0.55 -32.16
N LEU A 726 -17.62 0.49 -32.55
CA LEU A 726 -17.47 1.83 -31.99
C LEU A 726 -18.67 2.18 -31.10
N PRO A 727 -18.48 2.83 -29.95
CA PRO A 727 -19.58 3.32 -29.13
C PRO A 727 -20.29 4.48 -29.84
N ASP A 728 -21.60 4.58 -29.64
CA ASP A 728 -22.34 5.79 -30.01
C ASP A 728 -22.07 6.94 -29.02
N GLU A 729 -22.55 8.13 -29.37
CA GLU A 729 -22.32 9.34 -28.57
C GLU A 729 -22.97 9.26 -27.17
N ALA A 730 -24.11 8.57 -27.06
CA ALA A 730 -24.81 8.37 -25.79
C ALA A 730 -24.02 7.46 -24.85
N ALA A 731 -23.41 6.40 -25.38
CA ALA A 731 -22.54 5.50 -24.63
C ALA A 731 -21.27 6.21 -24.13
N ILE A 732 -20.67 7.10 -24.93
CA ILE A 732 -19.53 7.92 -24.49
C ILE A 732 -19.93 8.84 -23.32
N ARG A 733 -21.11 9.48 -23.38
CA ARG A 733 -21.62 10.32 -22.28
C ARG A 733 -21.86 9.51 -21.01
N ALA A 734 -22.49 8.34 -21.11
CA ALA A 734 -22.71 7.45 -19.95
C ALA A 734 -21.40 6.97 -19.30
N MET A 735 -20.31 6.85 -20.09
CA MET A 735 -18.99 6.52 -19.55
C MET A 735 -18.40 7.68 -18.73
N LEU A 736 -18.64 8.93 -19.13
CA LEU A 736 -18.23 10.11 -18.35
C LEU A 736 -18.95 10.14 -16.99
N ASP A 737 -20.26 9.93 -16.97
CA ASP A 737 -21.06 9.85 -15.73
C ASP A 737 -20.49 8.78 -14.78
N THR A 738 -20.16 7.60 -15.34
CA THR A 738 -19.53 6.52 -14.58
C THR A 738 -18.15 6.92 -14.00
N PHE A 739 -17.39 7.76 -14.72
CA PHE A 739 -16.11 8.28 -14.24
C PHE A 739 -16.28 9.32 -13.14
N GLU A 740 -17.26 10.21 -13.25
CA GLU A 740 -17.65 11.19 -12.23
C GLU A 740 -18.10 10.49 -10.94
N ASP A 741 -18.99 9.51 -11.05
CA ASP A 741 -19.48 8.69 -9.93
C ASP A 741 -18.34 7.98 -9.20
N ARG A 742 -17.39 7.43 -9.95
CA ARG A 742 -16.23 6.72 -9.37
C ARG A 742 -15.25 7.65 -8.68
N ARG A 743 -15.21 8.94 -9.05
CA ARG A 743 -14.28 9.93 -8.51
C ARG A 743 -14.89 10.86 -7.47
N ASP A 744 -16.21 10.92 -7.39
CA ASP A 744 -16.94 11.79 -6.47
C ASP A 744 -16.55 13.28 -6.63
N GLN A 745 -16.28 13.67 -7.89
CA GLN A 745 -15.91 15.02 -8.31
C GLN A 745 -16.40 15.24 -9.75
N PRO A 746 -17.11 16.35 -10.04
CA PRO A 746 -17.52 16.65 -11.40
C PRO A 746 -16.31 16.97 -12.28
N PHE A 747 -16.37 16.58 -13.54
CA PHE A 747 -15.44 17.03 -14.55
C PHE A 747 -16.07 18.17 -15.34
N ARG A 748 -15.21 19.09 -15.79
CA ARG A 748 -15.60 20.07 -16.80
C ARG A 748 -14.78 19.83 -18.05
N ALA A 749 -15.41 20.06 -19.20
CA ALA A 749 -14.71 20.14 -20.47
C ALA A 749 -13.78 21.36 -20.45
N LEU A 750 -12.51 21.17 -20.79
CA LEU A 750 -11.63 22.30 -21.04
C LEU A 750 -12.06 22.99 -22.34
N THR A 751 -12.33 24.30 -22.31
CA THR A 751 -12.69 25.04 -23.52
C THR A 751 -11.44 25.44 -24.32
N PRO A 752 -11.50 25.46 -25.66
CA PRO A 752 -10.39 25.94 -26.48
C PRO A 752 -10.10 27.42 -26.16
N GLY A 753 -8.90 27.72 -25.67
CA GLY A 753 -8.46 29.09 -25.36
C GLY A 753 -8.45 29.47 -23.87
N GLU A 754 -8.92 28.61 -22.96
CA GLU A 754 -8.66 28.79 -21.51
C GLU A 754 -7.15 28.64 -21.20
N ARG A 755 -6.41 29.75 -21.25
CA ARG A 755 -5.09 29.95 -20.61
C ARG A 755 -5.34 30.63 -19.26
N HIS A 756 -4.77 30.23 -18.12
CA HIS A 756 -3.43 30.55 -17.59
C HIS A 756 -3.23 29.79 -16.24
N GLY A 757 -2.04 29.64 -15.62
CA GLY A 757 -0.71 30.18 -15.90
C GLY A 757 0.43 29.18 -15.64
N ASP A 758 1.28 29.06 -16.66
CA ASP A 758 2.74 28.80 -16.62
C ASP A 758 3.29 29.32 -17.99
N GLU A 759 2.68 30.40 -18.55
CA GLU A 759 3.24 31.18 -19.66
C GLU A 759 3.91 32.48 -19.14
N GLU A 760 4.09 32.59 -17.83
CA GLU A 760 5.20 33.36 -17.26
C GLU A 760 6.11 32.35 -16.54
N GLU A 761 7.38 32.33 -16.98
CA GLU A 761 8.59 31.63 -16.48
C GLU A 761 8.90 30.19 -16.97
#